data_AF-D2PQY7-F1
#
_entry.id   AF-D2PQY7-F1
#
_cell.length_a   1.000
_cell.length_b   1.000
_cell.length_c   1.000
_cell.angle_alpha   90.00
_cell.angle_beta   90.00
_cell.angle_gamma   90.00
#
_symmetry.space_group_name_H-M   'P 1'
#
loop_
_entity.id
_entity.type
_entity.pdbx_description
1 polymer ?
#
loop_
_entity_poly.entity_id
_entity_poly.type
_entity_poly.pdbx_seq_one_letter_code
_entity_poly.pdbx_strand_id
1 'polypeptide(L)'
;MTTLGWILLDHGVALLSVAAWFAAGVAAALRQARLACIALVVAIVLIPLRIFTVAMLAGAGWWYVQEKVLLSLPILAASGLAAVVVAGRPLVTARRDPSTVVPAGGVVTLLTAAYAALAGLATTLLVGYPLTWGSAMISIALVCLAAVLTARVVTRSGHPSSDGDRPAVGGAEVSRRSVLRIAGGVVAGGLGGAGTAVSLRPDVGHTGHSPSTLSVADLRGARAPGPGGTTVRRVLTAQSATVRLSSGQAVDAWTYNGQAPGPAIVATQGDLIEVTLRNKDIEDGVTLHWHGYDVACGEDGVPGLTQPVVTPGEEFRYRFRADQLGTYWYHTHQASHIGVRKGLYGTLVVHPRVRQERQLDLTLPLHTFGDTLVVADQDGHTDHTAEAGTPVRLRLINTDPDPHRLTLSGTPFRVTAVDGRDLNHPGEISEVGLRLPAGGRYDVEFTMPHSPVVLVADDVVLRIAPDRAAARPEAAPDTAGWPELDLLHYGEPAPAAFDARKADRHFTLVLDRGVAVVDGRPAYAHTVNGRAHPSIPDQLVAEGDLVTFTVVNRSLDTHPWHLHGHPVLVLSRDGVPAAGSPLWVDTFDVRPGQVWTVAFRATNPGIWMNHCHNLPHAHEGMMLRLAYTGVTTPYGDAHAGHG
;
A
#
# COMPACT_ATOMS: atom_id res chain seq x y z
N MET A 1 -2.12 22.71 2.34
CA MET A 1 -1.34 21.49 2.66
C MET A 1 -2.18 20.29 2.30
N THR A 2 -1.57 19.25 1.74
CA THR A 2 -2.25 17.96 1.51
C THR A 2 -2.53 17.25 2.83
N THR A 3 -3.41 16.24 2.83
CA THR A 3 -3.67 15.40 4.02
C THR A 3 -2.37 14.77 4.53
N LEU A 4 -1.50 14.24 3.65
CA LEU A 4 -0.17 13.77 4.03
C LEU A 4 0.65 14.86 4.74
N GLY A 5 0.65 16.09 4.23
CA GLY A 5 1.33 17.20 4.88
C GLY A 5 0.83 17.42 6.32
N TRP A 6 -0.48 17.33 6.53
CA TRP A 6 -1.07 17.41 7.88
C TRP A 6 -0.70 16.20 8.75
N ILE A 7 -0.64 14.99 8.18
CA ILE A 7 -0.21 13.78 8.88
C ILE A 7 1.24 13.97 9.37
N LEU A 8 2.16 14.36 8.48
CA LEU A 8 3.57 14.57 8.83
C LEU A 8 3.75 15.69 9.87
N LEU A 9 3.01 16.79 9.72
CA LEU A 9 3.04 17.89 10.68
C LEU A 9 2.53 17.44 12.06
N ASP A 10 1.41 16.70 12.12
CA ASP A 10 0.87 16.18 13.38
C ASP A 10 1.86 15.25 14.09
N HIS A 11 2.49 14.34 13.35
CA HIS A 11 3.54 13.46 13.88
C HIS A 11 4.75 14.28 14.40
N GLY A 12 5.17 15.30 13.66
CA GLY A 12 6.25 16.21 14.07
C GLY A 12 5.89 16.96 15.36
N VAL A 13 4.68 17.52 15.46
CA VAL A 13 4.18 18.20 16.66
C VAL A 13 4.08 17.23 17.85
N ALA A 14 3.61 16.01 17.61
CA ALA A 14 3.54 14.97 18.64
C ALA A 14 4.95 14.60 19.17
N LEU A 15 5.93 14.41 18.28
CA LEU A 15 7.32 14.13 18.65
C LEU A 15 7.94 15.29 19.44
N LEU A 16 7.74 16.54 18.99
CA LEU A 16 8.19 17.73 19.73
C LEU A 16 7.53 17.83 21.10
N SER A 17 6.25 17.45 21.22
CA SER A 17 5.53 17.43 22.50
C SER A 17 6.17 16.43 23.45
N VAL A 18 6.48 15.21 22.99
CA VAL A 18 7.23 14.21 23.76
C VAL A 18 8.56 14.78 24.26
N ALA A 19 9.36 15.35 23.35
CA ALA A 19 10.66 15.92 23.69
C ALA A 19 10.56 17.06 24.71
N ALA A 20 9.62 17.98 24.55
CA ALA A 20 9.42 19.12 25.44
C ALA A 20 9.00 18.69 26.85
N TRP A 21 8.08 17.73 26.97
CA TRP A 21 7.67 17.19 28.27
C TRP A 21 8.79 16.43 28.98
N PHE A 22 9.57 15.61 28.25
CA PHE A 22 10.74 14.96 28.82
C PHE A 22 11.81 15.97 29.25
N ALA A 23 12.09 16.98 28.43
CA ALA A 23 13.04 18.04 28.76
C ALA A 23 12.61 18.80 30.03
N ALA A 24 11.32 19.12 30.18
CA ALA A 24 10.80 19.77 31.38
C ALA A 24 11.00 18.91 32.64
N GLY A 25 10.63 17.62 32.57
CA GLY A 25 10.77 16.69 33.69
C GLY A 25 12.23 16.41 34.08
N VAL A 26 13.10 16.15 33.10
CA VAL A 26 14.52 15.87 33.34
C VAL A 26 15.26 17.11 33.84
N ALA A 27 15.02 18.28 33.25
CA ALA A 27 15.62 19.52 33.74
C ALA A 27 15.18 19.85 35.17
N ALA A 28 13.90 19.59 35.52
CA ALA A 28 13.42 19.75 36.88
C ALA A 28 14.14 18.79 37.86
N ALA A 29 14.33 17.52 37.47
CA ALA A 29 15.07 16.55 38.27
C ALA A 29 16.55 16.92 38.47
N LEU A 30 17.17 17.49 37.43
CA LEU A 30 18.56 17.99 37.45
C LEU A 30 18.71 19.38 38.10
N ARG A 31 17.65 19.92 38.71
CA ARG A 31 17.63 21.26 39.35
C ARG A 31 17.95 22.42 38.40
N GLN A 32 17.70 22.24 37.10
CA GLN A 32 17.86 23.26 36.07
C GLN A 32 16.56 24.02 35.84
N ALA A 33 16.08 24.76 36.85
CA ALA A 33 14.75 25.36 36.86
C ALA A 33 14.45 26.31 35.67
N ARG A 34 15.46 27.01 35.15
CA ARG A 34 15.32 27.87 33.96
C ARG A 34 14.96 27.06 32.71
N LEU A 35 15.72 26.00 32.44
CA LEU A 35 15.48 25.11 31.30
C LEU A 35 14.16 24.36 31.46
N ALA A 36 13.84 23.90 32.68
CA ALA A 36 12.57 23.27 32.98
C ALA A 36 11.37 24.18 32.73
N CYS A 37 11.45 25.47 33.12
CA CYS A 37 10.39 26.45 32.83
C CYS A 37 10.23 26.69 31.33
N ILE A 38 11.32 26.85 30.58
CA ILE A 38 11.27 27.08 29.13
C ILE A 38 10.64 25.87 28.44
N ALA A 39 11.11 24.66 28.76
CA ALA A 39 10.59 23.42 28.20
C ALA A 39 9.10 23.21 28.56
N LEU A 40 8.68 23.53 29.79
CA LEU A 40 7.28 23.45 30.19
C LEU A 40 6.39 24.42 29.39
N VAL A 41 6.84 25.66 29.18
CA VAL A 41 6.10 26.62 28.34
C VAL A 41 5.96 26.10 26.91
N VAL A 42 7.04 25.60 26.32
CA VAL A 42 7.00 24.98 24.99
C VAL A 42 6.02 23.80 24.97
N ALA A 43 6.08 22.92 25.96
CA ALA A 43 5.18 21.77 26.05
C ALA A 43 3.70 22.15 26.15
N ILE A 44 3.38 23.21 26.90
CA ILE A 44 2.01 23.77 26.99
C ILE A 44 1.55 24.34 25.65
N VAL A 45 2.42 25.10 24.95
CA VAL A 45 2.09 25.70 23.64
C VAL A 45 1.88 24.64 22.56
N LEU A 46 2.55 23.49 22.66
CA LEU A 46 2.38 22.39 21.71
C LEU A 46 1.01 21.68 21.84
N ILE A 47 0.32 21.77 22.99
CA ILE A 47 -1.02 21.17 23.16
C ILE A 47 -2.07 21.79 22.21
N PRO A 48 -2.31 23.12 22.20
CA PRO A 48 -3.27 23.72 21.27
C PRO A 48 -2.84 23.55 19.81
N LEU A 49 -1.53 23.57 19.51
CA LEU A 49 -1.05 23.26 18.16
C LEU A 49 -1.42 21.82 17.75
N ARG A 50 -1.28 20.85 18.67
CA ARG A 50 -1.69 19.47 18.42
C ARG A 50 -3.20 19.33 18.24
N ILE A 51 -4.00 20.05 19.03
CA ILE A 51 -5.47 20.10 18.84
C ILE A 51 -5.80 20.64 17.44
N PHE A 52 -5.09 21.68 17.00
CA PHE A 52 -5.27 22.26 15.67
C PHE A 52 -4.90 21.27 14.55
N THR A 53 -3.76 20.60 14.62
CA THR A 53 -3.36 19.59 13.60
C THR A 53 -4.35 18.43 13.54
N VAL A 54 -4.83 17.95 14.70
CA VAL A 54 -5.87 16.92 14.76
C VAL A 54 -7.20 17.42 14.17
N ALA A 55 -7.60 18.68 14.42
CA ALA A 55 -8.80 19.24 13.82
C ALA A 55 -8.73 19.33 12.29
N MET A 56 -7.56 19.69 11.74
CA MET A 56 -7.33 19.70 10.30
C MET A 56 -7.42 18.29 9.69
N LEU A 57 -6.83 17.29 10.35
CA LEU A 57 -6.94 15.89 9.93
C LEU A 57 -8.38 15.35 10.04
N ALA A 58 -9.11 15.74 11.08
CA ALA A 58 -10.51 15.34 11.25
C ALA A 58 -11.40 15.84 10.10
N GLY A 59 -11.07 17.00 9.53
CA GLY A 59 -11.73 17.55 8.34
C GLY A 59 -11.54 16.69 7.08
N ALA A 60 -10.47 15.88 7.01
CA ALA A 60 -10.25 14.90 5.93
C ALA A 60 -10.93 13.55 6.21
N GLY A 61 -11.34 13.29 7.46
CA GLY A 61 -12.05 12.08 7.86
C GLY A 61 -11.67 11.60 9.25
N TRP A 62 -12.64 11.04 9.98
CA TRP A 62 -12.44 10.57 11.35
C TRP A 62 -11.40 9.42 11.45
N TRP A 63 -11.20 8.66 10.38
CA TRP A 63 -10.20 7.59 10.29
C TRP A 63 -8.78 8.06 10.62
N TYR A 64 -8.43 9.30 10.24
CA TYR A 64 -7.11 9.88 10.47
C TYR A 64 -6.86 10.29 11.91
N VAL A 65 -7.90 10.36 12.75
CA VAL A 65 -7.84 10.99 14.07
C VAL A 65 -8.43 10.17 15.20
N GLN A 66 -8.99 8.99 14.92
CA GLN A 66 -9.72 8.20 15.92
C GLN A 66 -8.90 7.99 17.20
N GLU A 67 -7.67 7.51 17.09
CA GLU A 67 -6.78 7.25 18.23
C GLU A 67 -6.29 8.55 18.89
N LYS A 68 -6.19 9.63 18.11
CA LYS A 68 -5.77 10.94 18.59
C LYS A 68 -6.83 11.56 19.49
N VAL A 69 -8.09 11.51 19.05
CA VAL A 69 -9.25 12.09 19.76
C VAL A 69 -9.66 11.21 20.95
N LEU A 70 -9.68 9.89 20.78
CA LEU A 70 -10.19 8.99 21.82
C LEU A 70 -9.17 8.68 22.93
N LEU A 71 -7.87 8.77 22.63
CA LEU A 71 -6.82 8.44 23.60
C LEU A 71 -5.78 9.54 23.73
N SER A 72 -5.05 9.86 22.65
CA SER A 72 -3.82 10.63 22.78
C SER A 72 -4.01 12.04 23.33
N LEU A 73 -5.01 12.79 22.86
CA LEU A 73 -5.29 14.14 23.33
C LEU A 73 -5.85 14.15 24.76
N PRO A 74 -6.86 13.32 25.13
CA PRO A 74 -7.36 13.26 26.50
C PRO A 74 -6.28 12.94 27.54
N ILE A 75 -5.46 11.90 27.32
CA ILE A 75 -4.44 11.51 28.32
C ILE A 75 -3.36 12.59 28.46
N LEU A 76 -2.99 13.25 27.37
CA LEU A 76 -2.01 14.34 27.38
C LEU A 76 -2.58 15.58 28.06
N ALA A 77 -3.83 15.96 27.78
CA ALA A 77 -4.46 17.10 28.41
C ALA A 77 -4.60 16.91 29.92
N ALA A 78 -5.07 15.73 30.37
CA ALA A 78 -5.23 15.44 31.79
C ALA A 78 -3.90 15.43 32.55
N SER A 79 -2.90 14.71 32.04
CA SER A 79 -1.56 14.64 32.66
C SER A 79 -0.80 15.97 32.59
N GLY A 80 -0.90 16.69 31.47
CA GLY A 80 -0.31 18.01 31.28
C GLY A 80 -0.90 19.05 32.24
N LEU A 81 -2.22 19.05 32.43
CA LEU A 81 -2.88 19.91 33.41
C LEU A 81 -2.40 19.61 34.83
N ALA A 82 -2.33 18.33 35.21
CA ALA A 82 -1.79 17.92 36.51
C ALA A 82 -0.34 18.39 36.70
N ALA A 83 0.50 18.27 35.67
CA ALA A 83 1.88 18.75 35.72
C ALA A 83 1.98 20.27 35.91
N VAL A 84 1.15 21.06 35.22
CA VAL A 84 1.12 22.52 35.38
C VAL A 84 0.68 22.91 36.79
N VAL A 85 -0.37 22.29 37.31
CA VAL A 85 -0.91 22.59 38.65
C VAL A 85 0.09 22.23 39.76
N VAL A 86 0.75 21.07 39.66
CA VAL A 86 1.64 20.56 40.72
C VAL A 86 3.06 21.13 40.61
N ALA A 87 3.61 21.23 39.40
CA ALA A 87 5.00 21.64 39.19
C ALA A 87 5.18 23.12 38.82
N GLY A 88 4.15 23.78 38.29
CA GLY A 88 4.27 25.13 37.73
C GLY A 88 4.73 26.18 38.73
N ARG A 89 4.03 26.30 39.87
CA ARG A 89 4.42 27.26 40.93
C ARG A 89 5.80 26.94 41.52
N PRO A 90 6.12 25.69 41.94
CA PRO A 90 7.46 25.33 42.40
C PRO A 90 8.58 25.62 41.38
N LEU A 91 8.33 25.43 40.09
CA LEU A 91 9.30 25.73 39.04
C LEU A 91 9.56 27.22 38.89
N VAL A 92 8.51 28.04 38.93
CA VAL A 92 8.64 29.50 38.86
C VAL A 92 9.38 30.05 40.08
N THR A 93 9.12 29.50 41.27
CA THR A 93 9.87 29.87 42.48
C THR A 93 11.33 29.44 42.38
N ALA A 94 11.61 28.19 41.98
CA ALA A 94 12.98 27.69 41.78
C ALA A 94 13.77 28.43 40.68
N ARG A 95 13.07 28.99 39.69
CA ARG A 95 13.68 29.83 38.66
C ARG A 95 14.16 31.18 39.21
N ARG A 96 13.45 31.74 40.19
CA ARG A 96 13.78 33.02 40.84
C ARG A 96 14.80 32.84 41.96
N ASP A 97 14.68 31.74 42.69
CA ASP A 97 15.58 31.36 43.77
C ASP A 97 16.13 29.93 43.53
N PRO A 98 17.38 29.82 43.05
CA PRO A 98 18.01 28.52 42.76
C PRO A 98 18.15 27.58 43.98
N SER A 99 18.00 28.09 45.20
CA SER A 99 18.02 27.27 46.42
C SER A 99 16.71 26.49 46.64
N THR A 100 15.61 26.92 46.01
CA THR A 100 14.32 26.25 46.10
C THR A 100 14.30 24.97 45.27
N VAL A 101 14.00 23.84 45.91
CA VAL A 101 13.94 22.53 45.26
C VAL A 101 12.52 22.23 44.78
N VAL A 102 12.38 21.77 43.53
CA VAL A 102 11.10 21.28 43.00
C VAL A 102 10.72 19.99 43.73
N PRO A 103 9.52 19.88 44.33
CA PRO A 103 9.09 18.67 45.02
C PRO A 103 9.10 17.45 44.09
N ALA A 104 9.34 16.26 44.67
CA ALA A 104 9.32 15.00 43.93
C ALA A 104 8.03 14.82 43.11
N GLY A 105 6.88 15.20 43.68
CA GLY A 105 5.59 15.19 42.97
C GLY A 105 5.54 16.06 41.71
N GLY A 106 6.25 17.20 41.70
CA GLY A 106 6.38 18.05 40.52
C GLY A 106 7.17 17.37 39.39
N VAL A 107 8.29 16.72 39.73
CA VAL A 107 9.08 15.94 38.75
C VAL A 107 8.27 14.75 38.20
N VAL A 108 7.57 14.02 39.07
CA VAL A 108 6.74 12.87 38.69
C VAL A 108 5.62 13.28 37.73
N THR A 109 4.91 14.38 38.02
CA THR A 109 3.81 14.82 37.16
C THR A 109 4.28 15.32 35.79
N LEU A 110 5.41 16.04 35.71
CA LEU A 110 6.03 16.43 34.44
C LEU A 110 6.41 15.22 33.58
N LEU A 111 7.06 14.21 34.18
CA LEU A 111 7.43 12.98 33.47
C LEU A 111 6.21 12.12 33.12
N THR A 112 5.14 12.15 33.92
CA THR A 112 3.87 11.48 33.60
C THR A 112 3.25 12.07 32.34
N ALA A 113 3.26 13.41 32.19
CA ALA A 113 2.83 14.06 30.95
C ALA A 113 3.72 13.67 29.75
N ALA A 114 5.02 13.47 29.96
CA ALA A 114 5.93 12.95 28.94
C ALA A 114 5.58 11.52 28.50
N TYR A 115 5.30 10.63 29.45
CA TYR A 115 4.87 9.27 29.16
C TYR A 115 3.51 9.24 28.45
N ALA A 116 2.57 10.13 28.83
CA ALA A 116 1.28 10.26 28.16
C ALA A 116 1.44 10.75 26.70
N ALA A 117 2.30 11.74 26.47
CA ALA A 117 2.63 12.19 25.12
C ALA A 117 3.24 11.06 24.29
N LEU A 118 4.17 10.29 24.87
CA LEU A 118 4.86 9.18 24.23
C LEU A 118 3.90 8.03 23.92
N ALA A 119 3.05 7.65 24.87
CA ALA A 119 2.04 6.60 24.69
C ALA A 119 1.05 6.98 23.58
N GLY A 120 0.67 8.25 23.51
CA GLY A 120 -0.14 8.78 22.41
C GLY A 120 0.53 8.60 21.04
N LEU A 121 1.78 9.04 20.90
CA LEU A 121 2.55 8.88 19.66
C LEU A 121 2.78 7.40 19.30
N ALA A 122 3.16 6.58 20.27
CA ALA A 122 3.35 5.14 20.10
C ALA A 122 2.05 4.44 19.67
N THR A 123 0.91 4.85 20.21
CA THR A 123 -0.39 4.31 19.78
C THR A 123 -0.68 4.68 18.33
N THR A 124 -0.46 5.94 17.94
CA THR A 124 -0.64 6.39 16.55
C THR A 124 0.23 5.60 15.55
N LEU A 125 1.48 5.31 15.93
CA LEU A 125 2.44 4.63 15.05
C LEU A 125 2.33 3.10 15.07
N LEU A 126 2.14 2.47 16.23
CA LEU A 126 2.27 1.01 16.35
C LEU A 126 0.92 0.27 16.34
N VAL A 127 -0.12 0.91 16.84
CA VAL A 127 -1.48 0.35 16.91
C VAL A 127 -2.30 0.85 15.74
N GLY A 128 -2.27 2.17 15.55
CA GLY A 128 -2.95 2.84 14.48
C GLY A 128 -4.46 2.69 14.51
N TYR A 129 -5.05 2.38 13.36
CA TYR A 129 -6.49 2.19 13.21
C TYR A 129 -6.89 0.70 13.20
N PRO A 130 -7.96 0.31 13.91
CA PRO A 130 -8.74 1.11 14.84
C PRO A 130 -8.14 1.12 16.25
N LEU A 131 -8.38 2.19 17.00
CA LEU A 131 -8.15 2.16 18.44
C LEU A 131 -9.18 1.23 19.10
N THR A 132 -8.71 0.15 19.72
CA THR A 132 -9.56 -0.76 20.50
C THR A 132 -9.50 -0.42 21.99
N TRP A 133 -10.50 -0.85 22.76
CA TRP A 133 -10.47 -0.73 24.22
C TRP A 133 -9.24 -1.41 24.84
N GLY A 134 -8.84 -2.57 24.33
CA GLY A 134 -7.67 -3.30 24.80
C GLY A 134 -6.39 -2.49 24.63
N SER A 135 -6.14 -1.97 23.42
CA SER A 135 -4.95 -1.17 23.16
C SER A 135 -4.95 0.15 23.94
N ALA A 136 -6.11 0.81 24.07
CA ALA A 136 -6.25 2.00 24.91
C ALA A 136 -5.91 1.75 26.38
N MET A 137 -6.44 0.66 26.96
CA MET A 137 -6.18 0.28 28.35
C MET A 137 -4.72 -0.08 28.59
N ILE A 138 -4.09 -0.80 27.65
CA ILE A 138 -2.66 -1.13 27.73
C ILE A 138 -1.83 0.16 27.72
N SER A 139 -2.09 1.09 26.79
CA SER A 139 -1.38 2.37 26.73
C SER A 139 -1.52 3.18 28.02
N ILE A 140 -2.72 3.26 28.60
CA ILE A 140 -2.95 3.94 29.88
C ILE A 140 -2.21 3.24 31.03
N ALA A 141 -2.27 1.91 31.09
CA ALA A 141 -1.60 1.13 32.13
C ALA A 141 -0.08 1.32 32.08
N LEU A 142 0.52 1.39 30.89
CA LEU A 142 1.95 1.67 30.71
C LEU A 142 2.34 3.06 31.22
N VAL A 143 1.51 4.09 30.97
CA VAL A 143 1.72 5.44 31.51
C VAL A 143 1.67 5.43 33.04
N CYS A 144 0.65 4.79 33.63
CA CYS A 144 0.51 4.67 35.08
C CYS A 144 1.69 3.91 35.71
N LEU A 145 2.12 2.80 35.12
CA LEU A 145 3.26 2.02 35.58
C LEU A 145 4.55 2.86 35.55
N ALA A 146 4.81 3.57 34.45
CA ALA A 146 5.97 4.45 34.32
C ALA A 146 5.95 5.56 35.38
N ALA A 147 4.78 6.17 35.64
CA ALA A 147 4.63 7.17 36.69
C ALA A 147 4.94 6.62 38.09
N VAL A 148 4.45 5.41 38.42
CA VAL A 148 4.72 4.74 39.72
C VAL A 148 6.21 4.40 39.88
N LEU A 149 6.85 3.89 38.83
CA LEU A 149 8.28 3.58 38.85
C LEU A 149 9.11 4.85 39.04
N THR A 150 8.77 5.94 38.34
CA THR A 150 9.42 7.24 38.49
C THR A 150 9.24 7.80 39.90
N ALA A 151 8.03 7.71 40.47
CA ALA A 151 7.79 8.11 41.85
C ALA A 151 8.71 7.36 42.82
N ARG A 152 8.82 6.03 42.69
CA ARG A 152 9.70 5.21 43.54
C ARG A 152 11.17 5.61 43.43
N VAL A 153 11.65 5.96 42.24
CA VAL A 153 13.06 6.36 42.03
C VAL A 153 13.34 7.74 42.62
N VAL A 154 12.45 8.71 42.34
CA VAL A 154 12.62 10.09 42.80
C VAL A 154 12.49 10.20 44.32
N THR A 155 11.59 9.44 44.95
CA THR A 155 11.43 9.48 46.43
C THR A 155 12.51 8.72 47.18
N ARG A 156 13.04 7.61 46.64
CA ARG A 156 14.15 6.85 47.27
C ARG A 156 15.45 7.64 47.31
N SER A 157 15.64 8.57 46.40
CA SER A 157 16.80 9.46 46.38
C SER A 157 16.78 10.53 47.49
N GLY A 158 15.73 10.54 48.33
CA GLY A 158 15.52 11.52 49.41
C GLY A 158 15.66 10.99 50.84
N HIS A 159 16.05 9.73 51.08
CA HIS A 159 16.31 9.23 52.45
C HIS A 159 17.82 9.22 52.74
N PRO A 160 18.34 10.07 53.65
CA PRO A 160 19.66 9.86 54.23
C PRO A 160 19.57 8.64 55.17
N SER A 161 20.42 7.64 54.93
CA SER A 161 20.67 6.58 55.91
C SER A 161 21.26 7.20 57.17
N SER A 162 20.49 7.19 58.25
CA SER A 162 20.99 7.47 59.59
C SER A 162 21.81 6.26 60.04
N ASP A 163 23.13 6.31 59.85
CA ASP A 163 24.04 5.59 60.72
C ASP A 163 25.35 6.38 60.87
N GLY A 164 25.83 6.42 62.10
CA GLY A 164 26.72 7.46 62.61
C GLY A 164 28.18 7.37 62.19
N ASP A 165 28.78 8.57 62.19
CA ASP A 165 30.17 8.89 62.55
C ASP A 165 31.31 8.60 61.54
N ARG A 166 31.63 9.62 60.71
CA ARG A 166 32.99 10.12 60.38
C ARG A 166 32.95 11.25 59.34
N PRO A 167 33.86 12.25 59.37
CA PRO A 167 33.84 13.35 58.42
C PRO A 167 34.54 12.92 57.12
N ALA A 168 33.79 12.86 56.02
CA ALA A 168 34.36 12.74 54.69
C ALA A 168 33.63 13.67 53.72
N VAL A 169 34.45 14.51 53.08
CA VAL A 169 34.12 15.41 51.97
C VAL A 169 33.47 14.61 50.83
N GLY A 170 32.31 15.08 50.35
CA GLY A 170 31.68 14.55 49.13
C GLY A 170 30.18 14.71 49.14
N GLY A 171 29.67 15.77 48.50
CA GLY A 171 28.24 15.91 48.22
C GLY A 171 27.75 14.73 47.39
N ALA A 172 26.69 14.07 47.84
CA ALA A 172 26.01 13.03 47.07
C ALA A 172 25.31 13.67 45.86
N GLU A 173 26.06 13.80 44.77
CA GLU A 173 25.52 14.11 43.45
C GLU A 173 24.72 12.93 42.93
N VAL A 174 23.52 13.22 42.39
CA VAL A 174 22.79 12.30 41.52
C VAL A 174 23.68 12.00 40.33
N SER A 175 24.34 10.83 40.31
CA SER A 175 25.23 10.43 39.23
C SER A 175 24.48 10.51 37.89
N ARG A 176 25.07 11.22 36.92
CA ARG A 176 24.60 11.29 35.51
C ARG A 176 24.22 9.91 34.94
N ARG A 177 24.85 8.83 35.41
CA ARG A 177 24.57 7.45 34.98
C ARG A 177 23.18 6.92 35.41
N SER A 178 22.64 7.37 36.53
CA SER A 178 21.30 6.96 36.99
C SER A 178 20.18 7.69 36.23
N VAL A 179 20.41 8.95 35.85
CA VAL A 179 19.48 9.73 35.01
C VAL A 179 19.51 9.25 33.55
N LEU A 180 20.69 8.89 33.03
CA LEU A 180 20.80 8.28 31.70
C LEU A 180 20.15 6.89 31.61
N ARG A 181 20.05 6.13 32.70
CA ARG A 181 19.29 4.86 32.70
C ARG A 181 17.77 5.04 32.63
N ILE A 182 17.24 6.18 33.07
CA ILE A 182 15.80 6.51 33.00
C ILE A 182 15.43 7.07 31.62
N ALA A 183 16.38 7.71 30.93
CA ALA A 183 16.22 8.19 29.55
C ALA A 183 16.54 7.12 28.48
N GLY A 184 17.45 6.18 28.76
CA GLY A 184 17.83 5.10 27.83
C GLY A 184 17.16 3.74 28.07
N GLY A 185 16.39 3.59 29.15
CA GLY A 185 15.85 2.30 29.62
C GLY A 185 14.39 2.01 29.26
N VAL A 186 13.89 2.47 28.11
CA VAL A 186 12.53 2.15 27.61
C VAL A 186 12.54 1.46 26.23
N VAL A 187 13.69 0.99 25.74
CA VAL A 187 13.77 0.29 24.43
C VAL A 187 13.85 -1.26 24.55
N ALA A 188 13.71 -1.85 25.73
CA ALA A 188 13.74 -3.32 25.84
C ALA A 188 12.74 -3.87 26.87
N GLY A 189 11.80 -4.67 26.38
CA GLY A 189 10.97 -5.58 27.18
C GLY A 189 9.47 -5.30 27.13
N GLY A 190 8.78 -5.92 26.16
CA GLY A 190 7.33 -5.90 26.07
C GLY A 190 6.70 -6.72 24.94
N LEU A 191 7.39 -7.76 24.43
CA LEU A 191 6.75 -8.82 23.63
C LEU A 191 6.32 -9.91 24.62
N GLY A 192 5.02 -10.01 24.87
CA GLY A 192 4.47 -10.97 25.82
C GLY A 192 3.07 -10.61 26.27
N GLY A 193 2.14 -10.52 25.31
CA GLY A 193 0.73 -10.29 25.57
C GLY A 193 -0.10 -11.02 24.52
N ALA A 194 0.00 -12.35 24.48
CA ALA A 194 -0.92 -13.18 23.73
C ALA A 194 -2.30 -13.11 24.40
N GLY A 195 -3.12 -12.15 23.98
CA GLY A 195 -4.55 -12.17 24.22
C GLY A 195 -5.22 -13.08 23.20
N THR A 196 -5.21 -14.39 23.46
CA THR A 196 -6.08 -15.33 22.74
C THR A 196 -7.53 -15.08 23.14
N ALA A 197 -8.21 -14.20 22.42
CA ALA A 197 -9.67 -14.18 22.43
C ALA A 197 -10.17 -15.31 21.53
N VAL A 198 -10.16 -16.54 22.05
CA VAL A 198 -10.92 -17.66 21.48
C VAL A 198 -12.39 -17.35 21.74
N SER A 199 -13.07 -16.77 20.74
CA SER A 199 -14.52 -16.68 20.72
C SER A 199 -15.05 -17.98 20.11
N LEU A 200 -15.22 -19.02 20.94
CA LEU A 200 -16.03 -20.17 20.59
C LEU A 200 -17.49 -19.72 20.62
N ARG A 201 -18.03 -19.37 19.46
CA ARG A 201 -19.48 -19.37 19.28
C ARG A 201 -19.93 -20.79 18.92
N PRO A 202 -21.01 -21.30 19.54
CA PRO A 202 -21.54 -22.60 19.17
C PRO A 202 -22.14 -22.53 17.77
N ASP A 203 -21.94 -23.60 17.00
CA ASP A 203 -22.68 -23.90 15.78
C ASP A 203 -24.19 -23.82 16.06
N VAL A 204 -24.85 -22.87 15.40
CA VAL A 204 -26.31 -22.90 15.27
C VAL A 204 -26.59 -23.71 14.01
N GLY A 205 -26.92 -24.99 14.22
CA GLY A 205 -27.43 -25.85 13.17
C GLY A 205 -28.75 -25.29 12.64
N HIS A 206 -28.69 -24.71 11.45
CA HIS A 206 -29.88 -24.48 10.63
C HIS A 206 -30.02 -25.65 9.66
N THR A 207 -30.84 -26.62 10.04
CA THR A 207 -31.48 -27.54 9.09
C THR A 207 -32.56 -26.76 8.36
N GLY A 208 -32.25 -26.32 7.14
CA GLY A 208 -33.18 -25.59 6.28
C GLY A 208 -32.63 -25.52 4.86
N HIS A 209 -33.14 -26.39 4.00
CA HIS A 209 -32.98 -26.48 2.54
C HIS A 209 -31.71 -25.85 1.95
N SER A 210 -30.69 -26.67 1.68
CA SER A 210 -29.48 -26.27 0.95
C SER A 210 -29.86 -25.55 -0.36
N PRO A 211 -29.55 -24.24 -0.49
CA PRO A 211 -29.38 -23.65 -1.80
C PRO A 211 -28.25 -24.43 -2.48
N SER A 212 -28.36 -24.69 -3.78
CA SER A 212 -27.26 -25.27 -4.54
C SER A 212 -26.01 -24.41 -4.36
N THR A 213 -25.02 -24.88 -3.62
CA THR A 213 -23.73 -24.19 -3.43
C THR A 213 -22.90 -24.34 -4.70
N LEU A 214 -22.35 -23.23 -5.21
CA LEU A 214 -21.52 -23.22 -6.41
C LEU A 214 -20.05 -23.27 -6.02
N SER A 215 -19.31 -24.28 -6.51
CA SER A 215 -17.87 -24.36 -6.26
C SER A 215 -17.09 -23.45 -7.21
N VAL A 216 -16.08 -22.75 -6.71
CA VAL A 216 -15.12 -22.02 -7.56
C VAL A 216 -14.42 -22.92 -8.57
N ALA A 217 -14.28 -24.22 -8.27
CA ALA A 217 -13.71 -25.19 -9.19
C ALA A 217 -14.58 -25.44 -10.44
N ASP A 218 -15.89 -25.20 -10.33
CA ASP A 218 -16.87 -25.37 -11.42
C ASP A 218 -17.04 -24.09 -12.25
N LEU A 219 -16.59 -22.95 -11.73
CA LEU A 219 -16.61 -21.64 -12.41
C LEU A 219 -15.50 -21.55 -13.45
N ARG A 220 -15.70 -22.23 -14.58
CA ARG A 220 -14.73 -22.36 -15.67
C ARG A 220 -15.09 -21.49 -16.88
N GLY A 221 -14.07 -21.02 -17.58
CA GLY A 221 -14.23 -20.20 -18.78
C GLY A 221 -14.82 -20.96 -19.97
N ALA A 222 -15.11 -20.22 -21.05
CA ALA A 222 -15.59 -20.80 -22.31
C ALA A 222 -14.66 -21.91 -22.81
N ARG A 223 -15.25 -22.98 -23.37
CA ARG A 223 -14.50 -24.14 -23.88
C ARG A 223 -14.23 -24.12 -25.38
N ALA A 224 -14.82 -23.17 -26.10
CA ALA A 224 -14.71 -23.03 -27.54
C ALA A 224 -14.50 -21.55 -27.91
N PRO A 225 -13.84 -21.27 -29.05
CA PRO A 225 -13.75 -19.92 -29.60
C PRO A 225 -15.15 -19.32 -29.84
N GLY A 226 -15.23 -17.99 -29.85
CA GLY A 226 -16.38 -17.27 -30.34
C GLY A 226 -16.50 -17.34 -31.87
N PRO A 227 -17.61 -16.85 -32.45
CA PRO A 227 -17.81 -16.85 -33.90
C PRO A 227 -16.65 -16.19 -34.64
N GLY A 228 -15.98 -16.93 -35.52
CA GLY A 228 -14.80 -16.46 -36.28
C GLY A 228 -13.49 -16.39 -35.48
N GLY A 229 -13.50 -16.81 -34.21
CA GLY A 229 -12.28 -16.96 -33.41
C GLY A 229 -11.59 -18.30 -33.66
N THR A 230 -10.31 -18.37 -33.32
CA THR A 230 -9.46 -19.57 -33.36
C THR A 230 -8.99 -19.92 -31.95
N THR A 231 -8.18 -20.98 -31.78
CA THR A 231 -7.59 -21.32 -30.48
C THR A 231 -6.11 -20.94 -30.44
N VAL A 232 -5.74 -20.03 -29.54
CA VAL A 232 -4.36 -19.64 -29.24
C VAL A 232 -3.85 -20.55 -28.12
N ARG A 233 -3.03 -21.55 -28.47
CA ARG A 233 -2.41 -22.46 -27.49
C ARG A 233 -1.01 -22.00 -27.12
N ARG A 234 -0.70 -22.00 -25.82
CA ARG A 234 0.64 -21.74 -25.28
C ARG A 234 1.00 -22.74 -24.20
N VAL A 235 2.29 -23.05 -24.10
CA VAL A 235 2.87 -23.77 -22.96
C VAL A 235 3.88 -22.84 -22.33
N LEU A 236 3.70 -22.57 -21.04
CA LEU A 236 4.59 -21.73 -20.24
C LEU A 236 5.25 -22.62 -19.19
N THR A 237 6.57 -22.81 -19.31
CA THR A 237 7.36 -23.61 -18.38
C THR A 237 8.10 -22.68 -17.43
N ALA A 238 7.66 -22.62 -16.17
CA ALA A 238 8.37 -21.91 -15.11
C ALA A 238 9.67 -22.64 -14.79
N GLN A 239 10.79 -21.91 -14.84
CA GLN A 239 12.11 -22.46 -14.49
C GLN A 239 13.08 -21.36 -14.05
N SER A 240 14.04 -21.73 -13.21
CA SER A 240 15.20 -20.91 -12.89
C SER A 240 16.12 -20.83 -14.11
N ALA A 241 16.61 -19.63 -14.41
CA ALA A 241 17.55 -19.39 -15.50
C ALA A 241 18.40 -18.15 -15.23
N THR A 242 19.55 -18.04 -15.88
CA THR A 242 20.30 -16.79 -15.95
C THR A 242 19.90 -16.05 -17.22
N VAL A 243 19.29 -14.87 -17.07
CA VAL A 243 18.94 -13.97 -18.19
C VAL A 243 20.05 -12.95 -18.37
N ARG A 244 20.44 -12.69 -19.62
CA ARG A 244 21.42 -11.65 -19.95
C ARG A 244 20.69 -10.44 -20.49
N LEU A 245 20.78 -9.31 -19.78
CA LEU A 245 20.22 -8.03 -20.20
C LEU A 245 21.01 -7.46 -21.39
N SER A 246 20.46 -6.44 -22.05
CA SER A 246 21.06 -5.83 -23.23
C SER A 246 22.41 -5.14 -22.94
N SER A 247 22.64 -4.67 -21.71
CA SER A 247 23.96 -4.21 -21.22
C SER A 247 25.02 -5.30 -21.09
N GLY A 248 24.61 -6.58 -21.16
CA GLY A 248 25.45 -7.73 -20.86
C GLY A 248 25.43 -8.17 -19.40
N GLN A 249 24.74 -7.44 -18.50
CA GLN A 249 24.52 -7.87 -17.13
C GLN A 249 23.79 -9.22 -17.09
N ALA A 250 24.32 -10.15 -16.30
CA ALA A 250 23.67 -11.43 -16.03
C ALA A 250 22.81 -11.31 -14.77
N VAL A 251 21.57 -11.79 -14.84
CA VAL A 251 20.59 -11.76 -13.76
C VAL A 251 20.11 -13.18 -13.49
N ASP A 252 20.10 -13.57 -12.22
CA ASP A 252 19.46 -14.81 -11.77
C ASP A 252 17.94 -14.60 -11.70
N ALA A 253 17.22 -15.29 -12.57
CA ALA A 253 15.81 -15.08 -12.82
C ALA A 253 15.00 -16.37 -12.66
N TRP A 254 13.71 -16.21 -12.40
CA TRP A 254 12.68 -17.22 -12.61
C TRP A 254 11.91 -16.81 -13.86
N THR A 255 11.84 -17.72 -14.83
CA THR A 255 11.44 -17.40 -16.21
C THR A 255 10.30 -18.27 -16.66
N TYR A 256 9.53 -17.79 -17.64
CA TYR A 256 8.69 -18.66 -18.46
C TYR A 256 9.43 -18.97 -19.76
N ASN A 257 9.66 -20.27 -20.04
CA ASN A 257 10.36 -20.75 -21.23
C ASN A 257 11.81 -20.22 -21.39
N GLY A 258 12.49 -19.91 -20.28
CA GLY A 258 13.89 -19.49 -20.30
C GLY A 258 14.12 -18.02 -20.66
N GLN A 259 13.06 -17.22 -20.71
CA GLN A 259 13.10 -15.79 -20.98
C GLN A 259 12.31 -14.98 -19.93
N ALA A 260 12.75 -13.76 -19.70
CA ALA A 260 12.04 -12.72 -18.97
C ALA A 260 12.15 -11.41 -19.77
N PRO A 261 11.05 -10.74 -20.16
CA PRO A 261 9.65 -11.15 -19.96
C PRO A 261 9.30 -12.53 -20.53
N GLY A 262 8.32 -13.19 -19.92
CA GLY A 262 7.75 -14.42 -20.45
C GLY A 262 7.11 -14.22 -21.84
N PRO A 263 6.85 -15.30 -22.59
CA PRO A 263 6.32 -15.20 -23.96
C PRO A 263 5.02 -14.40 -24.07
N ALA A 264 5.01 -13.37 -24.92
CA ALA A 264 3.81 -12.58 -25.17
C ALA A 264 2.64 -13.44 -25.68
N ILE A 265 1.47 -13.25 -25.09
CA ILE A 265 0.22 -13.85 -25.54
C ILE A 265 -0.54 -12.78 -26.31
N VAL A 266 -0.66 -12.98 -27.63
CA VAL A 266 -1.44 -12.10 -28.51
C VAL A 266 -2.62 -12.89 -29.04
N ALA A 267 -3.82 -12.35 -28.86
CA ALA A 267 -5.07 -12.93 -29.33
C ALA A 267 -5.90 -11.89 -30.10
N THR A 268 -6.81 -12.38 -30.94
CA THR A 268 -7.84 -11.56 -31.58
C THR A 268 -9.16 -11.76 -30.86
N GLN A 269 -10.01 -10.74 -30.85
CA GLN A 269 -11.33 -10.79 -30.23
C GLN A 269 -12.08 -12.08 -30.59
N GLY A 270 -12.57 -12.79 -29.58
CA GLY A 270 -13.31 -14.04 -29.71
C GLY A 270 -12.44 -15.29 -29.89
N ASP A 271 -11.11 -15.17 -29.96
CA ASP A 271 -10.22 -16.34 -29.86
C ASP A 271 -10.41 -17.05 -28.50
N LEU A 272 -10.13 -18.35 -28.46
CA LEU A 272 -9.99 -19.11 -27.23
C LEU A 272 -8.52 -19.14 -26.83
N ILE A 273 -8.19 -18.59 -25.66
CA ILE A 273 -6.85 -18.69 -25.09
C ILE A 273 -6.79 -19.98 -24.26
N GLU A 274 -5.80 -20.82 -24.54
CA GLU A 274 -5.51 -22.03 -23.77
C GLU A 274 -4.03 -22.06 -23.40
N VAL A 275 -3.74 -21.98 -22.10
CA VAL A 275 -2.38 -21.94 -21.59
C VAL A 275 -2.14 -23.11 -20.65
N THR A 276 -1.12 -23.91 -20.94
CA THR A 276 -0.65 -24.95 -20.01
C THR A 276 0.59 -24.43 -19.28
N LEU A 277 0.45 -24.18 -17.98
CA LEU A 277 1.55 -23.88 -17.08
C LEU A 277 2.21 -25.19 -16.66
N ARG A 278 3.54 -25.23 -16.70
CA ARG A 278 4.37 -26.32 -16.17
C ARG A 278 5.36 -25.75 -15.19
N ASN A 279 5.54 -26.38 -14.03
CA ASN A 279 6.62 -26.02 -13.13
C ASN A 279 7.77 -27.01 -13.28
N LYS A 280 8.95 -26.53 -13.68
CA LYS A 280 10.13 -27.38 -13.84
C LYS A 280 10.91 -27.53 -12.53
N ASP A 281 11.25 -26.41 -11.89
CA ASP A 281 12.21 -26.37 -10.78
C ASP A 281 12.00 -25.20 -9.79
N ILE A 282 10.83 -24.55 -9.81
CA ILE A 282 10.49 -23.52 -8.81
C ILE A 282 9.88 -24.21 -7.58
N GLU A 283 10.70 -24.43 -6.55
CA GLU A 283 10.34 -25.19 -5.34
C GLU A 283 9.13 -24.61 -4.59
N ASP A 284 9.02 -23.29 -4.50
CA ASP A 284 7.89 -22.62 -3.84
C ASP A 284 6.56 -22.80 -4.59
N GLY A 285 6.60 -23.41 -5.77
CA GLY A 285 5.45 -23.57 -6.66
C GLY A 285 5.13 -22.32 -7.48
N VAL A 286 4.25 -22.47 -8.47
CA VAL A 286 3.81 -21.37 -9.35
C VAL A 286 2.32 -21.46 -9.65
N THR A 287 1.73 -20.32 -10.03
CA THR A 287 0.41 -20.24 -10.69
C THR A 287 0.46 -19.19 -11.81
N LEU A 288 -0.67 -18.92 -12.46
CA LEU A 288 -0.81 -17.78 -13.38
C LEU A 288 -2.08 -17.01 -13.05
N HIS A 289 -1.93 -15.75 -12.69
CA HIS A 289 -3.02 -14.79 -12.61
C HIS A 289 -3.06 -13.93 -13.88
N TRP A 290 -4.28 -13.62 -14.36
CA TRP A 290 -4.56 -12.87 -15.57
C TRP A 290 -4.91 -11.42 -15.21
N HIS A 291 -3.90 -10.63 -14.90
CA HIS A 291 -4.09 -9.33 -14.27
C HIS A 291 -4.93 -8.39 -15.13
N GLY A 292 -6.07 -7.98 -14.56
CA GLY A 292 -7.06 -7.09 -15.18
C GLY A 292 -7.97 -7.74 -16.22
N TYR A 293 -7.78 -9.03 -16.51
CA TYR A 293 -8.62 -9.79 -17.44
C TYR A 293 -9.74 -10.51 -16.67
N ASP A 294 -10.99 -10.18 -16.95
CA ASP A 294 -12.14 -10.80 -16.29
C ASP A 294 -12.32 -12.26 -16.76
N VAL A 295 -11.60 -13.19 -16.14
CA VAL A 295 -11.76 -14.63 -16.34
C VAL A 295 -12.87 -15.18 -15.44
N ALA A 296 -13.27 -16.43 -15.64
CA ALA A 296 -14.10 -17.13 -14.66
C ALA A 296 -13.25 -17.45 -13.42
N CYS A 297 -13.84 -17.44 -12.22
CA CYS A 297 -13.09 -17.55 -10.95
C CYS A 297 -12.14 -18.76 -10.88
N GLY A 298 -12.52 -19.92 -11.40
CA GLY A 298 -11.67 -21.10 -11.42
C GLY A 298 -10.40 -20.97 -12.27
N GLU A 299 -10.31 -19.95 -13.13
CA GLU A 299 -9.17 -19.66 -14.01
C GLU A 299 -8.25 -18.56 -13.44
N ASP A 300 -8.56 -18.01 -12.26
CA ASP A 300 -7.93 -16.78 -11.73
C ASP A 300 -6.51 -16.96 -11.20
N GLY A 301 -6.08 -18.20 -10.92
CA GLY A 301 -4.68 -18.45 -10.54
C GLY A 301 -4.33 -18.29 -9.07
N VAL A 302 -5.30 -18.15 -8.16
CA VAL A 302 -5.04 -17.89 -6.74
C VAL A 302 -4.86 -19.22 -5.99
N PRO A 303 -3.65 -19.54 -5.51
CA PRO A 303 -3.37 -20.80 -4.83
C PRO A 303 -4.16 -20.92 -3.53
N GLY A 304 -4.73 -22.10 -3.27
CA GLY A 304 -5.59 -22.33 -2.10
C GLY A 304 -6.98 -21.72 -2.20
N LEU A 305 -7.25 -20.88 -3.21
CA LEU A 305 -8.58 -20.30 -3.37
C LEU A 305 -9.28 -20.78 -4.62
N THR A 306 -8.63 -20.67 -5.78
CA THR A 306 -9.25 -21.01 -7.07
C THR A 306 -8.62 -22.24 -7.72
N GLN A 307 -7.44 -22.64 -7.24
CA GLN A 307 -6.70 -23.83 -7.66
C GLN A 307 -5.65 -24.27 -6.63
N PRO A 308 -5.11 -25.49 -6.73
CA PRO A 308 -3.87 -25.85 -6.04
C PRO A 308 -2.67 -25.10 -6.62
N VAL A 309 -1.60 -25.03 -5.83
CA VAL A 309 -0.26 -24.63 -6.29
C VAL A 309 0.24 -25.64 -7.33
N VAL A 310 0.90 -25.17 -8.39
CA VAL A 310 1.58 -26.06 -9.35
C VAL A 310 3.00 -26.30 -8.86
N THR A 311 3.25 -27.46 -8.26
CA THR A 311 4.56 -27.83 -7.71
C THR A 311 5.49 -28.40 -8.80
N PRO A 312 6.82 -28.50 -8.57
CA PRO A 312 7.75 -29.02 -9.57
C PRO A 312 7.32 -30.38 -10.15
N GLY A 313 7.30 -30.48 -11.48
CA GLY A 313 6.83 -31.65 -12.22
C GLY A 313 5.34 -31.65 -12.58
N GLU A 314 4.54 -30.76 -11.99
CA GLU A 314 3.11 -30.65 -12.27
C GLU A 314 2.78 -29.66 -13.39
N GLU A 315 1.55 -29.76 -13.90
CA GLU A 315 1.00 -28.83 -14.87
C GLU A 315 -0.44 -28.44 -14.56
N PHE A 316 -0.83 -27.23 -14.95
CA PHE A 316 -2.20 -26.73 -14.85
C PHE A 316 -2.61 -26.06 -16.15
N ARG A 317 -3.86 -26.25 -16.57
CA ARG A 317 -4.37 -25.69 -17.81
C ARG A 317 -5.43 -24.63 -17.54
N TYR A 318 -5.19 -23.45 -18.09
CA TYR A 318 -6.11 -22.32 -18.09
C TYR A 318 -6.82 -22.23 -19.44
N ARG A 319 -8.10 -21.87 -19.42
CA ARG A 319 -8.88 -21.63 -20.64
C ARG A 319 -9.94 -20.55 -20.45
N PHE A 320 -9.90 -19.54 -21.30
CA PHE A 320 -10.89 -18.46 -21.34
C PHE A 320 -10.94 -17.84 -22.75
N ARG A 321 -12.00 -17.08 -23.02
CA ARG A 321 -12.19 -16.42 -24.31
C ARG A 321 -11.62 -15.01 -24.29
N ALA A 322 -10.99 -14.64 -25.39
CA ALA A 322 -10.44 -13.31 -25.65
C ALA A 322 -11.55 -12.29 -26.01
N ASP A 323 -12.53 -12.07 -25.15
CA ASP A 323 -13.66 -11.16 -25.45
C ASP A 323 -13.40 -9.69 -25.05
N GLN A 324 -12.50 -9.48 -24.09
CA GLN A 324 -12.08 -8.16 -23.63
C GLN A 324 -10.87 -7.70 -24.45
N LEU A 325 -11.00 -6.57 -25.14
CA LEU A 325 -9.93 -5.93 -25.92
C LEU A 325 -8.99 -5.17 -25.00
N GLY A 326 -7.73 -5.02 -25.39
CA GLY A 326 -6.81 -4.11 -24.71
C GLY A 326 -5.51 -4.76 -24.27
N THR A 327 -4.84 -4.07 -23.34
CA THR A 327 -3.52 -4.42 -22.81
C THR A 327 -3.64 -4.96 -21.38
N TYR A 328 -3.20 -6.19 -21.22
CA TYR A 328 -3.18 -6.94 -19.97
C TYR A 328 -1.83 -7.61 -19.80
N TRP A 329 -1.67 -8.34 -18.71
CA TRP A 329 -0.47 -9.10 -18.42
C TRP A 329 -0.81 -10.30 -17.56
N TYR A 330 0.15 -11.20 -17.40
CA TYR A 330 0.01 -12.35 -16.53
C TYR A 330 1.24 -12.49 -15.65
N HIS A 331 1.06 -13.02 -14.45
CA HIS A 331 2.16 -13.24 -13.51
C HIS A 331 1.85 -14.38 -12.54
N THR A 332 2.86 -14.88 -11.83
CA THR A 332 2.59 -15.85 -10.75
C THR A 332 1.86 -15.19 -9.58
N HIS A 333 0.88 -15.89 -9.01
CA HIS A 333 0.22 -15.51 -7.76
C HIS A 333 0.66 -16.38 -6.57
N GLN A 334 1.44 -17.44 -6.82
CA GLN A 334 2.20 -18.17 -5.82
C GLN A 334 3.58 -17.54 -5.64
N ALA A 335 3.98 -17.33 -4.38
CA ALA A 335 5.24 -16.67 -4.01
C ALA A 335 5.48 -15.35 -4.79
N SER A 336 4.41 -14.59 -5.07
CA SER A 336 4.39 -13.50 -6.04
C SER A 336 5.44 -12.42 -5.76
N HIS A 337 5.64 -12.05 -4.48
CA HIS A 337 6.64 -11.06 -4.08
C HIS A 337 8.09 -11.44 -4.49
N ILE A 338 8.42 -12.73 -4.59
CA ILE A 338 9.72 -13.19 -5.09
C ILE A 338 9.62 -13.49 -6.58
N GLY A 339 8.60 -14.27 -6.98
CA GLY A 339 8.51 -14.81 -8.33
C GLY A 339 8.35 -13.73 -9.40
N VAL A 340 7.51 -12.73 -9.18
CA VAL A 340 7.33 -11.63 -10.14
C VAL A 340 8.62 -10.82 -10.27
N ARG A 341 9.22 -10.40 -9.15
CA ARG A 341 10.51 -9.69 -9.09
C ARG A 341 11.68 -10.47 -9.70
N LYS A 342 11.60 -11.80 -9.72
CA LYS A 342 12.56 -12.66 -10.41
C LYS A 342 12.26 -12.89 -11.88
N GLY A 343 11.11 -12.46 -12.40
CA GLY A 343 10.79 -12.52 -13.83
C GLY A 343 9.61 -13.40 -14.23
N LEU A 344 8.83 -13.95 -13.29
CA LEU A 344 7.62 -14.74 -13.58
C LEU A 344 6.42 -13.85 -13.94
N TYR A 345 6.56 -13.10 -15.03
CA TYR A 345 5.50 -12.31 -15.66
C TYR A 345 5.58 -12.41 -17.20
N GLY A 346 4.54 -11.94 -17.89
CA GLY A 346 4.53 -11.74 -19.34
C GLY A 346 3.30 -10.95 -19.78
N THR A 347 3.17 -10.67 -21.07
CA THR A 347 2.14 -9.75 -21.57
C THR A 347 0.98 -10.49 -22.23
N LEU A 348 -0.22 -9.90 -22.14
CA LEU A 348 -1.43 -10.37 -22.81
C LEU A 348 -2.07 -9.20 -23.57
N VAL A 349 -2.13 -9.28 -24.90
CA VAL A 349 -2.77 -8.26 -25.74
C VAL A 349 -3.88 -8.89 -26.55
N VAL A 350 -5.08 -8.28 -26.48
CA VAL A 350 -6.24 -8.71 -27.27
C VAL A 350 -6.60 -7.62 -28.27
N HIS A 351 -6.41 -7.92 -29.55
CA HIS A 351 -6.71 -7.00 -30.64
C HIS A 351 -8.17 -7.10 -31.11
N PRO A 352 -8.77 -5.99 -31.60
CA PRO A 352 -10.01 -6.07 -32.36
C PRO A 352 -9.81 -6.90 -33.64
N ARG A 353 -10.90 -7.46 -34.17
CA ARG A 353 -10.87 -8.24 -35.43
C ARG A 353 -10.35 -7.44 -36.63
N VAL A 354 -10.70 -6.16 -36.68
CA VAL A 354 -10.26 -5.23 -37.73
C VAL A 354 -9.11 -4.40 -37.16
N ARG A 355 -7.91 -4.56 -37.73
CA ARG A 355 -6.69 -3.85 -37.31
C ARG A 355 -6.35 -2.74 -38.27
N GLN A 356 -5.65 -1.71 -37.78
CA GLN A 356 -5.00 -0.73 -38.65
C GLN A 356 -3.70 -1.32 -39.21
N GLU A 357 -3.56 -1.38 -40.53
CA GLU A 357 -2.46 -2.08 -41.20
C GLU A 357 -1.12 -1.30 -41.20
N ARG A 358 -1.09 -0.04 -40.73
CA ARG A 358 0.10 0.84 -40.79
C ARG A 358 0.40 1.57 -39.47
N GLN A 359 0.33 0.87 -38.34
CA GLN A 359 0.65 1.42 -37.00
C GLN A 359 1.91 0.77 -36.44
N LEU A 360 2.80 1.56 -35.81
CA LEU A 360 3.83 1.03 -34.91
C LEU A 360 3.19 0.76 -33.54
N ASP A 361 3.05 -0.49 -33.14
CA ASP A 361 2.44 -0.91 -31.86
C ASP A 361 3.50 -1.61 -31.00
N LEU A 362 4.00 -0.91 -29.97
CA LEU A 362 5.06 -1.40 -29.07
C LEU A 362 4.46 -1.80 -27.73
N THR A 363 4.74 -3.03 -27.29
CA THR A 363 4.39 -3.50 -25.93
C THR A 363 5.60 -3.39 -25.03
N LEU A 364 5.48 -2.57 -23.98
CA LEU A 364 6.59 -2.11 -23.15
C LEU A 364 6.29 -2.42 -21.68
N PRO A 365 6.49 -3.67 -21.21
CA PRO A 365 6.53 -3.95 -19.79
C PRO A 365 7.75 -3.29 -19.14
N LEU A 366 7.52 -2.68 -17.98
CA LEU A 366 8.54 -2.08 -17.11
C LEU A 366 8.78 -3.03 -15.94
N HIS A 367 10.04 -3.41 -15.75
CA HIS A 367 10.43 -4.36 -14.71
C HIS A 367 11.85 -4.09 -14.19
N THR A 368 12.05 -4.18 -12.89
CA THR A 368 13.33 -3.91 -12.25
C THR A 368 13.97 -5.21 -11.75
N PHE A 369 15.10 -5.57 -12.35
CA PHE A 369 15.95 -6.65 -11.87
C PHE A 369 17.07 -6.10 -10.99
N GLY A 370 16.94 -6.27 -9.67
CA GLY A 370 17.87 -5.66 -8.71
C GLY A 370 17.69 -4.15 -8.71
N ASP A 371 18.69 -3.42 -9.20
CA ASP A 371 18.65 -1.96 -9.37
C ASP A 371 18.53 -1.54 -10.86
N THR A 372 18.37 -2.50 -11.77
CA THR A 372 18.33 -2.25 -13.22
C THR A 372 16.91 -2.32 -13.74
N LEU A 373 16.36 -1.16 -14.13
CA LEU A 373 15.09 -1.08 -14.85
C LEU A 373 15.26 -1.56 -16.30
N VAL A 374 14.36 -2.43 -16.72
CA VAL A 374 14.22 -2.95 -18.08
C VAL A 374 12.88 -2.49 -18.64
N VAL A 375 12.89 -2.00 -19.87
CA VAL A 375 11.68 -1.67 -20.64
C VAL A 375 11.61 -2.61 -21.83
N ALA A 376 10.52 -3.37 -21.92
CA ALA A 376 10.42 -4.56 -22.76
C ALA A 376 11.48 -5.60 -22.41
N ASP A 377 12.51 -5.75 -23.22
CA ASP A 377 13.65 -6.65 -23.02
C ASP A 377 15.01 -5.92 -23.04
N GLN A 378 14.98 -4.58 -22.98
CA GLN A 378 16.16 -3.72 -23.07
C GLN A 378 16.35 -2.90 -21.79
N ASP A 379 17.60 -2.76 -21.36
CA ASP A 379 18.03 -1.84 -20.31
C ASP A 379 18.80 -0.65 -20.91
N GLY A 380 18.63 0.54 -20.33
CA GLY A 380 19.30 1.76 -20.80
C GLY A 380 18.61 2.44 -22.00
N HIS A 381 19.24 2.42 -23.17
CA HIS A 381 18.79 3.20 -24.33
C HIS A 381 18.31 2.31 -25.47
N THR A 382 17.04 2.48 -25.88
CA THR A 382 16.45 1.76 -27.02
C THR A 382 16.06 2.70 -28.14
N ASP A 383 16.35 2.32 -29.39
CA ASP A 383 15.99 3.09 -30.59
C ASP A 383 15.01 2.29 -31.47
N HIS A 384 13.90 2.92 -31.84
CA HIS A 384 12.96 2.44 -32.86
C HIS A 384 12.87 3.44 -34.03
N THR A 385 12.42 2.97 -35.18
CA THR A 385 12.21 3.80 -36.38
C THR A 385 10.75 3.71 -36.83
N ALA A 386 10.14 4.87 -37.12
CA ALA A 386 8.82 4.97 -37.72
C ALA A 386 8.78 6.20 -38.63
N GLU A 387 8.31 6.07 -39.87
CA GLU A 387 8.21 7.20 -40.80
C GLU A 387 7.29 8.29 -40.24
N ALA A 388 7.58 9.55 -40.54
CA ALA A 388 6.68 10.65 -40.19
C ALA A 388 5.28 10.43 -40.76
N GLY A 389 4.24 10.69 -39.97
CA GLY A 389 2.85 10.40 -40.29
C GLY A 389 2.38 8.99 -39.89
N THR A 390 3.29 8.10 -39.45
CA THR A 390 2.91 6.77 -38.94
C THR A 390 2.21 6.90 -37.59
N PRO A 391 0.99 6.36 -37.41
CA PRO A 391 0.40 6.20 -36.09
C PRO A 391 1.28 5.33 -35.20
N VAL A 392 1.51 5.75 -33.96
CA VAL A 392 2.29 5.01 -32.95
C VAL A 392 1.39 4.75 -31.75
N ARG A 393 1.42 3.51 -31.25
CA ARG A 393 0.84 3.11 -29.97
C ARG A 393 1.92 2.50 -29.08
N LEU A 394 2.00 2.98 -27.85
CA LEU A 394 2.87 2.46 -26.80
C LEU A 394 1.99 1.86 -25.71
N ARG A 395 2.08 0.55 -25.51
CA ARG A 395 1.37 -0.19 -24.45
C ARG A 395 2.29 -0.31 -23.24
N LEU A 396 2.17 0.63 -22.31
CA LEU A 396 2.98 0.71 -21.10
C LEU A 396 2.37 -0.21 -20.03
N ILE A 397 3.18 -1.11 -19.45
CA ILE A 397 2.71 -2.07 -18.45
C ILE A 397 3.68 -2.03 -17.26
N ASN A 398 3.22 -1.66 -16.08
CA ASN A 398 4.06 -1.72 -14.89
C ASN A 398 3.95 -3.11 -14.25
N THR A 399 5.05 -3.85 -14.25
CA THR A 399 5.14 -5.19 -13.63
C THR A 399 5.88 -5.20 -12.29
N ASP A 400 6.40 -4.04 -11.89
CA ASP A 400 7.08 -3.83 -10.62
C ASP A 400 6.09 -3.58 -9.47
N PRO A 401 6.55 -3.75 -8.20
CA PRO A 401 5.73 -3.48 -7.03
C PRO A 401 5.53 -1.98 -6.75
N ASP A 402 6.32 -1.11 -7.39
CA ASP A 402 6.32 0.33 -7.19
C ASP A 402 5.87 1.08 -8.45
N PRO A 403 5.26 2.27 -8.32
CA PRO A 403 4.79 3.05 -9.45
C PRO A 403 5.93 3.76 -10.18
N HIS A 404 5.91 3.70 -11.51
CA HIS A 404 6.89 4.39 -12.36
C HIS A 404 6.40 5.77 -12.80
N ARG A 405 7.33 6.70 -13.05
CA ARG A 405 7.05 7.96 -13.73
C ARG A 405 7.53 7.90 -15.17
N LEU A 406 6.63 8.18 -16.09
CA LEU A 406 6.88 8.19 -17.52
C LEU A 406 6.66 9.59 -18.10
N THR A 407 7.49 10.02 -19.05
CA THR A 407 7.29 11.26 -19.80
C THR A 407 7.55 11.04 -21.28
N LEU A 408 6.69 11.58 -22.14
CA LEU A 408 6.85 11.54 -23.59
C LEU A 408 7.10 12.96 -24.10
N SER A 409 8.19 13.14 -24.83
CA SER A 409 8.64 14.44 -25.35
C SER A 409 8.84 14.38 -26.86
N GLY A 410 8.79 15.54 -27.52
CA GLY A 410 8.96 15.67 -28.97
C GLY A 410 7.66 15.60 -29.79
N THR A 411 6.53 15.27 -29.16
CA THR A 411 5.20 15.32 -29.78
C THR A 411 4.09 15.44 -28.72
N PRO A 412 2.97 16.12 -29.02
CA PRO A 412 1.72 15.90 -28.29
C PRO A 412 1.24 14.45 -28.48
N PHE A 413 0.52 13.94 -27.49
CA PHE A 413 0.02 12.57 -27.47
C PHE A 413 -1.33 12.48 -26.75
N ARG A 414 -1.96 11.31 -26.79
CA ARG A 414 -3.18 10.98 -26.04
C ARG A 414 -2.92 9.74 -25.18
N VAL A 415 -3.41 9.71 -23.95
CA VAL A 415 -3.63 8.44 -23.24
C VAL A 415 -4.98 7.92 -23.73
N THR A 416 -4.98 6.81 -24.47
CA THR A 416 -6.18 6.31 -25.15
C THR A 416 -6.90 5.23 -24.39
N ALA A 417 -6.16 4.43 -23.62
CA ALA A 417 -6.74 3.43 -22.72
C ALA A 417 -5.99 3.39 -21.40
N VAL A 418 -6.70 3.04 -20.34
CA VAL A 418 -6.18 2.75 -19.00
C VAL A 418 -6.66 1.36 -18.60
N ASP A 419 -5.76 0.51 -18.10
CA ASP A 419 -6.06 -0.84 -17.62
C ASP A 419 -6.89 -1.67 -18.62
N GLY A 420 -6.51 -1.58 -19.90
CA GLY A 420 -7.15 -2.29 -21.00
C GLY A 420 -8.50 -1.71 -21.44
N ARG A 421 -8.91 -0.53 -20.95
CA ARG A 421 -10.21 0.10 -21.28
C ARG A 421 -10.02 1.48 -21.90
N ASP A 422 -10.66 1.69 -23.05
CA ASP A 422 -10.58 2.96 -23.78
C ASP A 422 -11.19 4.10 -22.96
N LEU A 423 -10.52 5.26 -23.00
CA LEU A 423 -11.05 6.50 -22.46
C LEU A 423 -12.03 7.15 -23.45
N ASN A 424 -13.04 7.82 -22.91
CA ASN A 424 -14.01 8.56 -23.71
C ASN A 424 -13.42 9.90 -24.17
N HIS A 425 -13.25 10.04 -25.49
CA HIS A 425 -12.73 11.24 -26.17
C HIS A 425 -11.50 11.88 -25.47
N PRO A 426 -10.37 11.16 -25.35
CA PRO A 426 -9.16 11.70 -24.75
C PRO A 426 -8.57 12.84 -25.60
N GLY A 427 -8.29 13.98 -24.94
CA GLY A 427 -7.69 15.15 -25.57
C GLY A 427 -6.17 15.03 -25.75
N GLU A 428 -5.57 15.82 -26.64
CA GLU A 428 -4.11 15.89 -26.76
C GLU A 428 -3.49 16.59 -25.55
N ILE A 429 -2.37 16.04 -25.08
CA ILE A 429 -1.58 16.51 -23.95
C ILE A 429 -0.10 16.53 -24.33
N SER A 430 0.65 17.36 -23.63
CA SER A 430 2.10 17.51 -23.77
C SER A 430 2.68 18.01 -22.46
N GLU A 431 3.99 17.80 -22.25
CA GLU A 431 4.71 18.32 -21.08
C GLU A 431 4.11 17.89 -19.73
N VAL A 432 3.63 16.64 -19.65
CA VAL A 432 3.08 16.03 -18.43
C VAL A 432 3.78 14.71 -18.12
N GLY A 433 3.89 14.40 -16.83
CA GLY A 433 4.29 13.09 -16.34
C GLY A 433 3.10 12.14 -16.22
N LEU A 434 3.24 10.92 -16.72
CA LEU A 434 2.31 9.83 -16.49
C LEU A 434 2.83 9.01 -15.32
N ARG A 435 2.06 8.91 -14.25
CA ARG A 435 2.37 7.99 -13.16
C ARG A 435 1.64 6.68 -13.40
N LEU A 436 2.39 5.59 -13.54
CA LEU A 436 1.86 4.26 -13.85
C LEU A 436 1.86 3.40 -12.57
N PRO A 437 0.69 3.11 -11.98
CA PRO A 437 0.59 2.27 -10.77
C PRO A 437 1.23 0.90 -10.95
N ALA A 438 1.67 0.26 -9.85
CA ALA A 438 2.07 -1.15 -9.90
C ALA A 438 0.90 -1.98 -10.45
N GLY A 439 1.15 -2.81 -11.48
CA GLY A 439 0.12 -3.55 -12.20
C GLY A 439 -0.74 -2.73 -13.16
N GLY A 440 -0.62 -1.41 -13.16
CA GLY A 440 -1.36 -0.50 -14.04
C GLY A 440 -0.84 -0.52 -15.49
N ARG A 441 -1.73 -0.19 -16.44
CA ARG A 441 -1.41 -0.12 -17.88
C ARG A 441 -1.95 1.13 -18.53
N TYR A 442 -1.16 1.74 -19.42
CA TYR A 442 -1.62 2.83 -20.29
C TYR A 442 -1.31 2.53 -21.76
N ASP A 443 -2.30 2.70 -22.65
CA ASP A 443 -2.04 2.77 -24.10
C ASP A 443 -1.91 4.26 -24.49
N VAL A 444 -0.71 4.67 -24.90
CA VAL A 444 -0.40 6.03 -25.35
C VAL A 444 -0.33 6.07 -26.87
N GLU A 445 -0.99 7.03 -27.50
CA GLU A 445 -0.98 7.21 -28.95
C GLU A 445 -0.54 8.60 -29.40
N PHE A 446 0.20 8.64 -30.51
CA PHE A 446 0.55 9.86 -31.22
C PHE A 446 0.81 9.55 -32.70
N THR A 447 0.82 10.59 -33.54
CA THR A 447 1.28 10.47 -34.92
C THR A 447 2.75 10.86 -34.97
N MET A 448 3.59 9.99 -35.53
CA MET A 448 5.03 10.20 -35.58
C MET A 448 5.38 11.53 -36.29
N PRO A 449 6.07 12.48 -35.63
CA PRO A 449 6.47 13.74 -36.26
C PRO A 449 7.72 13.59 -37.13
N HIS A 450 8.14 14.69 -37.76
CA HIS A 450 9.40 14.76 -38.51
C HIS A 450 10.66 14.85 -37.63
N SER A 451 10.49 14.93 -36.31
CA SER A 451 11.56 14.94 -35.31
C SER A 451 11.52 13.67 -34.45
N PRO A 452 12.61 13.32 -33.75
CA PRO A 452 12.57 12.21 -32.79
C PRO A 452 11.59 12.47 -31.63
N VAL A 453 10.97 11.39 -31.16
CA VAL A 453 10.13 11.34 -29.96
C VAL A 453 10.88 10.52 -28.91
N VAL A 454 10.85 10.98 -27.65
CA VAL A 454 11.57 10.33 -26.54
C VAL A 454 10.62 10.04 -25.40
N LEU A 455 10.48 8.76 -25.07
CA LEU A 455 9.88 8.26 -23.84
C LEU A 455 10.99 8.08 -22.80
N VAL A 456 10.82 8.71 -21.65
CA VAL A 456 11.67 8.49 -20.48
C VAL A 456 10.82 7.77 -19.44
N ALA A 457 11.28 6.60 -19.01
CA ALA A 457 10.70 5.78 -17.96
C ALA A 457 11.69 5.74 -16.79
N ASP A 458 11.44 6.56 -15.76
CA ASP A 458 12.42 6.88 -14.73
C ASP A 458 13.79 7.28 -15.35
N ASP A 459 14.77 6.38 -15.36
CA ASP A 459 16.12 6.59 -15.93
C ASP A 459 16.34 5.91 -17.29
N VAL A 460 15.39 5.10 -17.77
CA VAL A 460 15.47 4.37 -19.05
C VAL A 460 14.88 5.21 -20.18
N VAL A 461 15.57 5.22 -21.32
CA VAL A 461 15.22 6.08 -22.45
C VAL A 461 14.89 5.25 -23.68
N LEU A 462 13.67 5.41 -24.20
CA LEU A 462 13.25 4.86 -25.48
C LEU A 462 13.05 6.01 -26.47
N ARG A 463 13.75 5.95 -27.60
CA ARG A 463 13.67 6.92 -28.69
C ARG A 463 12.99 6.30 -29.91
N ILE A 464 12.09 7.06 -30.53
CA ILE A 464 11.47 6.72 -31.81
C ILE A 464 11.86 7.83 -32.79
N ALA A 465 12.48 7.48 -33.92
CA ALA A 465 13.00 8.45 -34.89
C ALA A 465 12.46 8.21 -36.31
N PRO A 466 12.30 9.27 -37.14
CA PRO A 466 11.81 9.15 -38.51
C PRO A 466 12.77 8.41 -39.44
N ASP A 467 14.06 8.48 -39.16
CA ASP A 467 15.13 7.79 -39.88
C ASP A 467 16.21 7.35 -38.88
N ARG A 468 16.88 6.22 -39.15
CA ARG A 468 18.04 5.74 -38.40
C ARG A 468 19.19 6.73 -38.41
N ALA A 469 19.33 7.55 -39.46
CA ALA A 469 20.35 8.59 -39.56
C ALA A 469 20.06 9.83 -38.68
N ALA A 470 18.87 9.94 -38.10
CA ALA A 470 18.52 11.07 -37.24
C ALA A 470 19.44 11.09 -36.00
N ALA A 471 20.12 12.24 -35.81
CA ALA A 471 21.06 12.45 -34.72
C ALA A 471 20.46 12.07 -33.36
N ARG A 472 21.24 11.37 -32.54
CA ARG A 472 20.88 11.09 -31.15
C ARG A 472 21.11 12.36 -30.33
N PRO A 473 20.15 12.79 -29.49
CA PRO A 473 20.40 13.87 -28.53
C PRO A 473 21.59 13.51 -27.62
N GLU A 474 22.41 14.50 -27.25
CA GLU A 474 23.53 14.28 -26.32
C GLU A 474 23.08 13.92 -24.90
N ALA A 475 21.87 14.33 -24.50
CA ALA A 475 21.28 14.02 -23.20
C ALA A 475 19.77 13.77 -23.33
N ALA A 476 19.22 13.02 -22.36
CA ALA A 476 17.78 12.88 -22.21
C ALA A 476 17.14 14.25 -21.90
N PRO A 477 15.90 14.50 -22.37
CA PRO A 477 15.18 15.72 -22.02
C PRO A 477 14.99 15.85 -20.50
N ASP A 478 15.21 17.03 -19.95
CA ASP A 478 14.88 17.31 -18.54
C ASP A 478 13.36 17.48 -18.40
N THR A 479 12.71 16.44 -17.87
CA THR A 479 11.26 16.41 -17.65
C THR A 479 10.88 16.37 -16.17
N ALA A 480 11.84 16.60 -15.26
CA ALA A 480 11.62 16.47 -13.82
C ALA A 480 10.57 17.47 -13.28
N GLY A 481 10.49 18.65 -13.89
CA GLY A 481 9.54 19.70 -13.51
C GLY A 481 8.12 19.56 -14.07
N TRP A 482 7.86 18.59 -14.95
CA TRP A 482 6.56 18.45 -15.60
C TRP A 482 5.48 17.98 -14.62
N PRO A 483 4.28 18.61 -14.61
CA PRO A 483 3.18 18.21 -13.74
C PRO A 483 2.68 16.82 -14.08
N GLU A 484 2.15 16.11 -13.09
CA GLU A 484 1.52 14.81 -13.30
C GLU A 484 0.14 14.97 -13.96
N LEU A 485 -0.18 14.12 -14.95
CA LEU A 485 -1.50 14.04 -15.54
C LEU A 485 -2.50 13.48 -14.53
N ASP A 486 -3.57 14.24 -14.24
CA ASP A 486 -4.67 13.75 -13.41
C ASP A 486 -5.76 13.10 -14.26
N LEU A 487 -5.77 11.77 -14.33
CA LEU A 487 -6.74 11.00 -15.10
C LEU A 487 -8.20 11.24 -14.67
N LEU A 488 -8.43 11.69 -13.43
CA LEU A 488 -9.77 11.98 -12.90
C LEU A 488 -10.52 13.09 -13.68
N HIS A 489 -9.75 13.95 -14.37
CA HIS A 489 -10.23 15.11 -15.12
C HIS A 489 -9.87 15.04 -16.61
N TYR A 490 -9.38 13.90 -17.09
CA TYR A 490 -8.89 13.73 -18.46
C TYR A 490 -9.91 12.99 -19.35
N GLY A 491 -10.04 13.43 -20.60
CA GLY A 491 -11.11 12.99 -21.51
C GLY A 491 -12.45 13.66 -21.23
N GLU A 492 -13.48 13.30 -21.99
CA GLU A 492 -14.83 13.86 -21.83
C GLU A 492 -15.71 12.98 -20.95
N PRO A 493 -16.59 13.56 -20.12
CA PRO A 493 -17.54 12.79 -19.34
C PRO A 493 -18.52 12.03 -20.23
N ALA A 494 -18.93 10.85 -19.77
CA ALA A 494 -20.02 10.08 -20.34
C ALA A 494 -20.96 9.60 -19.22
N PRO A 495 -22.21 9.24 -19.52
CA PRO A 495 -23.14 8.73 -18.51
C PRO A 495 -22.54 7.55 -17.75
N ALA A 496 -22.56 7.60 -16.41
CA ALA A 496 -22.11 6.49 -15.59
C ALA A 496 -22.96 5.24 -15.85
N ALA A 497 -22.34 4.06 -15.87
CA ALA A 497 -23.02 2.79 -16.11
C ALA A 497 -24.08 2.46 -15.04
N PHE A 498 -23.99 3.09 -13.87
CA PHE A 498 -24.93 2.95 -12.77
C PHE A 498 -24.92 4.19 -11.86
N ASP A 499 -25.99 4.35 -11.07
CA ASP A 499 -26.08 5.38 -10.03
C ASP A 499 -25.53 4.83 -8.71
N ALA A 500 -24.28 5.17 -8.38
CA ALA A 500 -23.58 4.68 -7.18
C ALA A 500 -24.25 5.06 -5.86
N ARG A 501 -25.16 6.05 -5.85
CA ARG A 501 -25.96 6.41 -4.66
C ARG A 501 -26.96 5.32 -4.28
N LYS A 502 -27.23 4.38 -5.19
CA LYS A 502 -28.12 3.23 -5.01
C LYS A 502 -27.34 1.94 -4.76
N ALA A 503 -26.11 2.03 -4.25
CA ALA A 503 -25.31 0.85 -3.95
C ALA A 503 -25.97 -0.04 -2.88
N ASP A 504 -25.98 -1.34 -3.13
CA ASP A 504 -26.52 -2.38 -2.26
C ASP A 504 -25.55 -2.72 -1.11
N ARG A 505 -24.25 -2.51 -1.34
CA ARG A 505 -23.18 -2.79 -0.37
C ARG A 505 -22.18 -1.63 -0.31
N HIS A 506 -21.73 -1.33 0.90
CA HIS A 506 -20.73 -0.30 1.17
C HIS A 506 -19.64 -0.90 2.05
N PHE A 507 -18.40 -0.86 1.59
CA PHE A 507 -17.25 -1.28 2.38
C PHE A 507 -16.25 -0.13 2.52
N THR A 508 -15.75 0.07 3.72
CA THR A 508 -14.64 0.98 3.98
C THR A 508 -13.39 0.16 4.25
N LEU A 509 -12.30 0.50 3.55
CA LEU A 509 -11.00 -0.13 3.65
C LEU A 509 -10.01 0.91 4.15
N VAL A 510 -9.61 0.84 5.41
CA VAL A 510 -8.58 1.71 5.98
C VAL A 510 -7.24 0.98 5.89
N LEU A 511 -6.39 1.43 4.96
CA LEU A 511 -5.05 0.94 4.71
C LEU A 511 -4.09 1.59 5.72
N ASP A 512 -3.45 0.77 6.54
CA ASP A 512 -2.59 1.22 7.64
C ASP A 512 -1.48 0.20 7.93
N ARG A 513 -0.59 0.54 8.85
CA ARG A 513 0.32 -0.43 9.47
C ARG A 513 -0.07 -0.68 10.92
N GLY A 514 0.19 -1.91 11.39
CA GLY A 514 -0.11 -2.27 12.77
C GLY A 514 0.45 -3.62 13.18
N VAL A 515 0.51 -3.87 14.49
CA VAL A 515 0.87 -5.19 15.00
C VAL A 515 -0.25 -6.19 14.71
N ALA A 516 0.06 -7.21 13.92
CA ALA A 516 -0.86 -8.29 13.55
C ALA A 516 -0.13 -9.63 13.51
N VAL A 517 -0.89 -10.72 13.33
CA VAL A 517 -0.32 -12.06 13.10
C VAL A 517 -0.27 -12.30 11.60
N VAL A 518 0.92 -12.54 11.07
CA VAL A 518 1.19 -12.91 9.68
C VAL A 518 1.93 -14.24 9.72
N ASP A 519 1.48 -15.23 8.95
CA ASP A 519 2.05 -16.59 8.93
C ASP A 519 2.26 -17.20 10.33
N GLY A 520 1.28 -16.99 11.21
CA GLY A 520 1.28 -17.50 12.58
C GLY A 520 2.24 -16.78 13.55
N ARG A 521 2.91 -15.70 13.13
CA ARG A 521 3.85 -14.94 13.97
C ARG A 521 3.43 -13.48 14.12
N PRO A 522 3.64 -12.85 15.29
CA PRO A 522 3.46 -11.41 15.44
C PRO A 522 4.44 -10.64 14.54
N ALA A 523 3.92 -9.73 13.73
CA ALA A 523 4.68 -8.87 12.83
C ALA A 523 4.08 -7.45 12.84
N TYR A 524 4.90 -6.47 12.44
CA TYR A 524 4.40 -5.12 12.15
C TYR A 524 3.97 -5.06 10.69
N ALA A 525 2.74 -5.49 10.46
CA ALA A 525 2.18 -5.84 9.17
C ALA A 525 1.57 -4.64 8.44
N HIS A 526 1.37 -4.82 7.13
CA HIS A 526 0.39 -4.02 6.40
C HIS A 526 -1.01 -4.54 6.70
N THR A 527 -1.92 -3.63 7.04
CA THR A 527 -3.24 -3.97 7.56
C THR A 527 -4.35 -3.29 6.78
N VAL A 528 -5.50 -3.96 6.74
CA VAL A 528 -6.76 -3.40 6.28
C VAL A 528 -7.72 -3.43 7.47
N ASN A 529 -8.21 -2.26 7.87
CA ASN A 529 -9.07 -2.12 9.05
C ASN A 529 -8.46 -2.73 10.33
N GLY A 530 -7.14 -2.59 10.49
CA GLY A 530 -6.38 -3.05 11.65
C GLY A 530 -6.16 -4.57 11.74
N ARG A 531 -6.38 -5.30 10.64
CA ARG A 531 -6.10 -6.74 10.55
C ARG A 531 -5.20 -7.03 9.35
N ALA A 532 -4.41 -8.09 9.46
CA ALA A 532 -3.62 -8.65 8.36
C ALA A 532 -4.25 -9.97 7.90
N HIS A 533 -3.97 -10.35 6.65
CA HIS A 533 -4.29 -11.66 6.12
C HIS A 533 -3.79 -12.79 7.04
N PRO A 534 -4.55 -13.89 7.23
CA PRO A 534 -5.89 -14.17 6.72
C PRO A 534 -7.04 -13.66 7.61
N SER A 535 -6.74 -12.84 8.62
CA SER A 535 -7.73 -12.41 9.62
C SER A 535 -8.65 -11.28 9.15
N ILE A 536 -8.42 -10.70 7.98
CA ILE A 536 -9.29 -9.67 7.40
C ILE A 536 -10.60 -10.34 6.96
N PRO A 537 -11.77 -9.90 7.45
CA PRO A 537 -13.05 -10.49 7.04
C PRO A 537 -13.33 -10.32 5.56
N ASP A 538 -14.00 -11.32 4.98
CA ASP A 538 -14.43 -11.28 3.59
C ASP A 538 -15.49 -10.19 3.34
N GLN A 539 -15.40 -9.56 2.18
CA GLN A 539 -16.41 -8.66 1.67
C GLN A 539 -17.50 -9.48 0.99
N LEU A 540 -18.61 -9.71 1.70
CA LEU A 540 -19.71 -10.55 1.22
C LEU A 540 -20.65 -9.78 0.28
N VAL A 541 -20.85 -10.33 -0.92
CA VAL A 541 -21.76 -9.77 -1.94
C VAL A 541 -22.71 -10.83 -2.47
N ALA A 542 -23.82 -10.40 -3.08
CA ALA A 542 -24.67 -11.24 -3.92
C ALA A 542 -24.43 -10.90 -5.39
N GLU A 543 -24.70 -11.84 -6.29
CA GLU A 543 -24.66 -11.56 -7.72
C GLU A 543 -25.65 -10.46 -8.09
N GLY A 544 -25.16 -9.47 -8.84
CA GLY A 544 -25.90 -8.29 -9.27
C GLY A 544 -25.77 -7.08 -8.34
N ASP A 545 -25.29 -7.25 -7.09
CA ASP A 545 -25.09 -6.16 -6.13
C ASP A 545 -24.27 -5.02 -6.77
N LEU A 546 -24.73 -3.78 -6.61
CA LEU A 546 -23.91 -2.60 -6.83
C LEU A 546 -23.10 -2.32 -5.56
N VAL A 547 -21.78 -2.36 -5.66
CA VAL A 547 -20.86 -2.29 -4.52
C VAL A 547 -20.08 -0.99 -4.60
N THR A 548 -20.00 -0.28 -3.48
CA THR A 548 -19.11 0.89 -3.32
C THR A 548 -18.02 0.58 -2.31
N PHE A 549 -16.78 0.88 -2.68
CA PHE A 549 -15.62 0.85 -1.80
C PHE A 549 -15.17 2.27 -1.49
N THR A 550 -14.93 2.56 -0.21
CA THR A 550 -14.18 3.73 0.24
C THR A 550 -12.83 3.28 0.74
N VAL A 551 -11.77 3.54 -0.03
CA VAL A 551 -10.39 3.13 0.26
C VAL A 551 -9.62 4.33 0.81
N VAL A 552 -9.11 4.20 2.03
CA VAL A 552 -8.51 5.28 2.81
C VAL A 552 -7.07 4.89 3.10
N ASN A 553 -6.09 5.68 2.69
CA ASN A 553 -4.71 5.41 3.04
C ASN A 553 -4.27 6.28 4.22
N ARG A 554 -4.23 5.68 5.40
CA ARG A 554 -3.74 6.30 6.64
C ARG A 554 -2.24 6.16 6.82
N SER A 555 -1.62 5.20 6.14
CA SER A 555 -0.19 4.92 6.18
C SER A 555 0.64 5.96 5.42
N LEU A 556 1.97 5.81 5.49
CA LEU A 556 2.94 6.63 4.76
C LEU A 556 3.42 5.99 3.45
N ASP A 557 2.96 4.77 3.15
CA ASP A 557 3.31 4.03 1.95
C ASP A 557 2.22 4.21 0.88
N THR A 558 2.56 4.13 -0.41
CA THR A 558 1.55 4.09 -1.48
C THR A 558 1.01 2.67 -1.62
N HIS A 559 -0.30 2.53 -1.83
CA HIS A 559 -0.94 1.23 -2.04
C HIS A 559 -1.68 1.21 -3.39
N PRO A 560 -1.09 0.60 -4.45
CA PRO A 560 -1.82 0.28 -5.67
C PRO A 560 -2.87 -0.79 -5.33
N TRP A 561 -4.13 -0.43 -5.33
CA TRP A 561 -5.21 -1.31 -4.88
C TRP A 561 -5.82 -2.06 -6.07
N HIS A 562 -5.79 -3.39 -6.03
CA HIS A 562 -6.19 -4.27 -7.12
C HIS A 562 -7.34 -5.20 -6.71
N LEU A 563 -8.39 -5.26 -7.53
CA LEU A 563 -9.52 -6.19 -7.38
C LEU A 563 -9.53 -7.19 -8.55
N HIS A 564 -9.54 -8.47 -8.24
CA HIS A 564 -9.65 -9.52 -9.27
C HIS A 564 -11.07 -9.63 -9.84
N GLY A 565 -11.13 -10.04 -11.11
CA GLY A 565 -12.36 -10.46 -11.80
C GLY A 565 -13.40 -9.35 -12.05
N HIS A 566 -13.12 -8.12 -11.64
CA HIS A 566 -14.00 -6.97 -11.79
C HIS A 566 -13.19 -5.69 -11.99
N PRO A 567 -13.53 -4.86 -12.98
CA PRO A 567 -13.12 -3.47 -12.96
C PRO A 567 -13.95 -2.67 -11.97
N VAL A 568 -13.35 -1.60 -11.46
CA VAL A 568 -14.02 -0.58 -10.66
C VAL A 568 -14.05 0.74 -11.40
N LEU A 569 -15.18 1.43 -11.30
CA LEU A 569 -15.33 2.81 -11.74
C LEU A 569 -14.90 3.75 -10.62
N VAL A 570 -13.95 4.64 -10.91
CA VAL A 570 -13.53 5.68 -9.97
C VAL A 570 -14.62 6.76 -9.88
N LEU A 571 -15.17 6.98 -8.68
CA LEU A 571 -16.21 7.98 -8.45
C LEU A 571 -15.63 9.31 -7.95
N SER A 572 -14.65 9.25 -7.04
CA SER A 572 -14.02 10.45 -6.47
C SER A 572 -12.68 10.13 -5.83
N ARG A 573 -11.79 11.13 -5.78
CA ARG A 573 -10.55 11.13 -4.99
C ARG A 573 -10.54 12.36 -4.08
N ASP A 574 -10.30 12.16 -2.80
CA ASP A 574 -10.25 13.20 -1.76
C ASP A 574 -11.51 14.08 -1.72
N GLY A 575 -12.67 13.45 -1.97
CA GLY A 575 -13.97 14.13 -2.04
C GLY A 575 -14.20 14.92 -3.34
N VAL A 576 -13.22 14.99 -4.25
CA VAL A 576 -13.36 15.58 -5.58
C VAL A 576 -13.91 14.51 -6.54
N PRO A 577 -15.11 14.70 -7.12
CA PRO A 577 -15.69 13.75 -8.06
C PRO A 577 -14.90 13.61 -9.36
N ALA A 578 -14.99 12.45 -10.00
CA ALA A 578 -14.55 12.26 -11.37
C ALA A 578 -15.32 13.19 -12.33
N ALA A 579 -14.60 13.89 -13.19
CA ALA A 579 -15.18 14.84 -14.14
C ALA A 579 -14.74 14.61 -15.60
N GLY A 580 -13.68 13.83 -15.82
CA GLY A 580 -13.24 13.40 -17.15
C GLY A 580 -13.98 12.18 -17.66
N SER A 581 -13.32 11.39 -18.50
CA SER A 581 -13.79 10.07 -18.94
C SER A 581 -14.18 9.20 -17.75
N PRO A 582 -15.26 8.39 -17.82
CA PRO A 582 -15.50 7.33 -16.85
C PRO A 582 -14.25 6.44 -16.74
N LEU A 583 -13.58 6.55 -15.60
CA LEU A 583 -12.28 5.92 -15.38
C LEU A 583 -12.51 4.53 -14.78
N TRP A 584 -12.53 3.53 -15.66
CA TRP A 584 -12.57 2.12 -15.28
C TRP A 584 -11.15 1.59 -15.16
N VAL A 585 -10.85 1.03 -14.00
CA VAL A 585 -9.55 0.49 -13.65
C VAL A 585 -9.72 -0.84 -12.95
N ASP A 586 -8.72 -1.70 -13.00
CA ASP A 586 -8.62 -2.82 -12.05
C ASP A 586 -7.59 -2.51 -10.96
N THR A 587 -6.69 -1.55 -11.20
CA THR A 587 -5.68 -1.13 -10.23
C THR A 587 -5.55 0.39 -10.15
N PHE A 588 -5.53 0.94 -8.93
CA PHE A 588 -5.35 2.39 -8.72
C PHE A 588 -4.51 2.71 -7.49
N ASP A 589 -3.67 3.74 -7.61
CA ASP A 589 -2.77 4.14 -6.51
C ASP A 589 -3.45 5.00 -5.45
N VAL A 590 -3.62 4.41 -4.26
CA VAL A 590 -4.06 5.13 -3.07
C VAL A 590 -2.83 5.66 -2.35
N ARG A 591 -2.50 6.94 -2.55
CA ARG A 591 -1.32 7.58 -1.92
C ARG A 591 -1.60 7.95 -0.46
N PRO A 592 -0.54 8.18 0.35
CA PRO A 592 -0.69 8.58 1.74
C PRO A 592 -1.65 9.77 1.92
N GLY A 593 -2.60 9.62 2.82
CA GLY A 593 -3.62 10.63 3.12
C GLY A 593 -4.75 10.74 2.08
N GLN A 594 -4.78 9.89 1.06
CA GLN A 594 -5.85 9.90 0.07
C GLN A 594 -7.06 9.07 0.49
N VAL A 595 -8.22 9.50 0.02
CA VAL A 595 -9.50 8.78 0.13
C VAL A 595 -10.08 8.59 -1.27
N TRP A 596 -10.17 7.35 -1.71
CA TRP A 596 -10.77 6.99 -2.99
C TRP A 596 -12.15 6.39 -2.76
N THR A 597 -13.12 6.78 -3.58
CA THR A 597 -14.41 6.08 -3.66
C THR A 597 -14.54 5.49 -5.05
N VAL A 598 -14.73 4.18 -5.11
CA VAL A 598 -14.89 3.43 -6.36
C VAL A 598 -16.13 2.54 -6.28
N ALA A 599 -16.70 2.16 -7.41
CA ALA A 599 -17.85 1.27 -7.45
C ALA A 599 -17.80 0.27 -8.60
N PHE A 600 -18.41 -0.88 -8.43
CA PHE A 600 -18.56 -1.89 -9.47
C PHE A 600 -19.85 -2.68 -9.27
N ARG A 601 -20.27 -3.39 -10.32
CA ARG A 601 -21.37 -4.35 -10.21
C ARG A 601 -20.81 -5.76 -10.09
N ALA A 602 -21.27 -6.49 -9.10
CA ALA A 602 -20.86 -7.87 -8.85
C ALA A 602 -21.48 -8.83 -9.88
N THR A 603 -20.90 -8.93 -11.08
CA THR A 603 -21.43 -9.76 -12.19
C THR A 603 -20.58 -10.99 -12.53
N ASN A 604 -19.48 -11.22 -11.82
CA ASN A 604 -18.58 -12.35 -12.03
C ASN A 604 -18.56 -13.23 -10.78
N PRO A 605 -19.47 -14.21 -10.64
CA PRO A 605 -19.56 -15.06 -9.46
C PRO A 605 -18.22 -15.70 -9.11
N GLY A 606 -17.89 -15.77 -7.82
CA GLY A 606 -16.60 -16.31 -7.38
C GLY A 606 -16.21 -15.93 -5.96
N ILE A 607 -14.99 -16.28 -5.61
CA ILE A 607 -14.27 -15.70 -4.47
C ILE A 607 -12.99 -15.10 -5.04
N TRP A 608 -12.83 -13.79 -4.90
CA TRP A 608 -11.84 -12.99 -5.61
C TRP A 608 -10.87 -12.34 -4.65
N MET A 609 -9.58 -12.30 -5.01
CA MET A 609 -8.61 -11.50 -4.26
C MET A 609 -8.88 -10.01 -4.44
N ASN A 610 -8.69 -9.27 -3.35
CA ASN A 610 -8.72 -7.82 -3.29
C ASN A 610 -7.53 -7.39 -2.42
N HIS A 611 -6.52 -6.75 -3.00
CA HIS A 611 -5.23 -6.59 -2.33
C HIS A 611 -4.42 -5.38 -2.80
N CYS A 612 -3.37 -5.06 -2.04
CA CYS A 612 -2.33 -4.15 -2.49
C CYS A 612 -1.42 -4.84 -3.50
N HIS A 613 -1.24 -4.26 -4.68
CA HIS A 613 -0.40 -4.79 -5.76
C HIS A 613 1.09 -4.43 -5.59
N ASN A 614 1.46 -3.75 -4.51
CA ASN A 614 2.81 -3.82 -4.00
C ASN A 614 2.94 -5.21 -3.35
N LEU A 615 3.53 -6.15 -4.09
CA LEU A 615 3.56 -7.56 -3.72
C LEU A 615 4.23 -7.84 -2.36
N PRO A 616 5.28 -7.11 -1.93
CA PRO A 616 5.72 -7.10 -0.55
C PRO A 616 4.63 -6.72 0.46
N HIS A 617 3.87 -5.63 0.24
CA HIS A 617 2.77 -5.24 1.13
C HIS A 617 1.67 -6.30 1.20
N ALA A 618 1.33 -6.94 0.07
CA ALA A 618 0.40 -8.07 0.02
C ALA A 618 0.90 -9.22 0.88
N HIS A 619 2.16 -9.67 0.68
CA HIS A 619 2.76 -10.75 1.45
C HIS A 619 2.83 -10.43 2.96
N GLU A 620 3.11 -9.18 3.32
CA GLU A 620 3.10 -8.70 4.70
C GLU A 620 1.69 -8.54 5.32
N GLY A 621 0.62 -8.88 4.60
CA GLY A 621 -0.72 -9.03 5.16
C GLY A 621 -1.83 -8.24 4.48
N MET A 622 -1.56 -7.43 3.46
CA MET A 622 -2.55 -6.55 2.83
C MET A 622 -3.34 -7.25 1.70
N MET A 623 -3.90 -8.43 2.02
CA MET A 623 -4.73 -9.25 1.13
C MET A 623 -6.03 -9.64 1.81
N LEU A 624 -7.15 -9.49 1.12
CA LEU A 624 -8.46 -9.93 1.57
C LEU A 624 -9.28 -10.46 0.38
N ARG A 625 -10.51 -10.86 0.66
CA ARG A 625 -11.37 -11.52 -0.32
C ARG A 625 -12.68 -10.79 -0.51
N LEU A 626 -13.14 -10.71 -1.74
CA LEU A 626 -14.53 -10.45 -2.11
C LEU A 626 -15.19 -11.80 -2.38
N ALA A 627 -16.20 -12.18 -1.60
CA ALA A 627 -16.83 -13.50 -1.68
C ALA A 627 -18.32 -13.38 -2.02
N TYR A 628 -18.75 -14.14 -3.03
CA TYR A 628 -20.15 -14.23 -3.41
C TYR A 628 -20.92 -15.18 -2.50
N THR A 629 -22.12 -14.78 -2.12
CA THR A 629 -23.03 -15.59 -1.32
C THR A 629 -23.38 -16.88 -2.07
N GLY A 630 -23.24 -18.02 -1.41
CA GLY A 630 -23.51 -19.33 -2.02
C GLY A 630 -22.36 -19.90 -2.86
N VAL A 631 -21.22 -19.20 -2.95
CA VAL A 631 -20.00 -19.71 -3.60
C VAL A 631 -19.02 -20.24 -2.55
N THR A 632 -18.41 -21.39 -2.82
CA THR A 632 -17.48 -22.07 -1.91
C THR A 632 -16.18 -22.46 -2.61
N THR A 633 -15.08 -22.59 -1.87
CA THR A 633 -13.82 -23.15 -2.39
C THR A 633 -13.53 -24.55 -1.84
N PRO A 634 -13.15 -25.52 -2.70
CA PRO A 634 -12.73 -26.85 -2.25
C PRO A 634 -11.23 -26.91 -1.91
N TYR A 635 -10.45 -25.86 -2.21
CA TYR A 635 -8.99 -25.92 -2.14
C TYR A 635 -8.43 -25.69 -0.72
N GLY A 636 -9.32 -25.39 0.26
CA GLY A 636 -8.97 -25.04 1.65
C GLY A 636 -8.16 -23.75 1.72
N ASP A 637 -8.24 -22.95 2.79
CA ASP A 637 -7.45 -21.72 2.91
C ASP A 637 -5.93 -22.03 2.96
N ALA A 638 -5.29 -22.32 1.82
CA ALA A 638 -3.91 -22.78 1.75
C ALA A 638 -2.87 -21.67 1.97
N HIS A 639 -3.31 -20.48 2.39
CA HIS A 639 -2.42 -19.53 3.06
C HIS A 639 -2.18 -19.88 4.55
N ALA A 640 -2.77 -20.96 5.06
CA ALA A 640 -2.47 -21.51 6.37
C ALA A 640 -1.19 -22.37 6.42
N GLY A 641 -0.42 -22.49 5.33
CA GLY A 641 0.60 -23.54 5.24
C GLY A 641 1.83 -23.25 4.40
N HIS A 642 2.51 -22.12 4.59
CA HIS A 642 3.95 -22.04 4.30
C HIS A 642 4.63 -21.10 5.30
N GLY A 643 5.37 -21.69 6.24
CA GLY A 643 6.40 -20.99 7.02
C GLY A 643 7.78 -21.30 6.51
#